data_AF-A0A3D1AAY6-F1
#
_entry.id   AF-A0A3D1AAY6-F1
#
_cell.length_a   1.000
_cell.length_b   1.000
_cell.length_c   1.000
_cell.angle_alpha   90.00
_cell.angle_beta   90.00
_cell.angle_gamma   90.00
#
_symmetry.space_group_name_H-M   'P 1'
#
loop_
_entity.id
_entity.type
_entity.pdbx_description
1 polymer ?
#
loop_
_entity_poly.entity_id
_entity_poly.type
_entity_poly.pdbx_seq_one_letter_code
_entity_poly.pdbx_strand_id
1 'polypeptide(L)'
;WIASESGIYIYNLIDKSVVNLRKSLTNDYTIADNAVYSLTKDREGGVWVGSFFGGINYLPKNYVNFTYYIGGKTHPGMLGNTVREICPDKYGNLWLGTEDNGINRFDRKTNKMVNYSLLNPERKIAATNIHGLFAEGDTLWIGSFNRGIELMHIPTGKVFKNYNSANTNGGLISNFVLCFCRTRQGDLLVGTSTGVVVYDKKNDTFSRWKEIGSLVRQILEDRNGNIWVSTNNGLYKYTPPSAGRDGNDTEEKISRYTETSSSRSQGLGSSNTTSVYEDSKGRIWITTVYGFSLYNEYTGLFNRITTDDGLPSNMVYRIVEDEDHLFWISTANGLVRFNPETHVMHTYSYSDGLHETQFNFSSSYKAPDGTIYMGTINGMISFNPKHFTKDSYVPQLYITRIHTHDNPDNNRFLLKHGSDEPYTLKLPYSSSTFTVSYIAPSYTSPDAIKYAYLLDKVDKEWIYMDNNRDVTFASLSPGEYTFRVRSTNSNDIWQDNVQTLHIVITPPFWATVWAYLVYLMVVVLCLVAFYRYKKRKFFRRALHNQELFEVEKEKELYNAKIQFFTFITHEIRTPLTLIKAPLEKILRSNDGNEATKQNLEIIGKNTQRLLDLSNQLLDFRKTESRGFRLNFVKTDVTLLMENILTPFIPVFQNESKKFSADLPEKHIFAYIDRDAFTKIVTNMLTNALKYSSETIVLTCIPPDEASGTFQVVVTNDGLVVPEKEREQIFTPFYRLKETENMQGSGIGLSLSRTLAGFHHGSIDYRETQEGFNQFILILPVRQEAYNFDLSEVPETGREVLAPVISEKPVVLIVEDQPDMRRFLAEELNCNYEVIEAENGKEALVLLEKNHVDLIVSDIMMPLMNGYELCENVKNDIQYSHIPFILL
;
A
#
# COMPACT_ATOMS: atom_id res chain seq x y z
N TRP A 1 -64.99 -5.23 12.57
CA TRP A 1 -64.35 -6.45 13.10
C TRP A 1 -64.19 -6.25 14.60
N ILE A 2 -64.43 -7.28 15.40
CA ILE A 2 -64.48 -7.19 16.86
C ILE A 2 -63.50 -8.21 17.42
N ALA A 3 -62.52 -7.74 18.18
CA ALA A 3 -61.58 -8.57 18.92
C ALA A 3 -62.24 -9.15 20.17
N SER A 4 -61.96 -10.41 20.50
CA SER A 4 -62.48 -11.05 21.71
C SER A 4 -61.52 -12.15 22.18
N GLU A 5 -61.74 -12.67 23.39
CA GLU A 5 -61.01 -13.85 23.88
C GLU A 5 -61.39 -15.16 23.15
N SER A 6 -62.49 -15.14 22.40
CA SER A 6 -63.03 -16.29 21.65
C SER A 6 -62.78 -16.19 20.14
N GLY A 7 -61.81 -15.37 19.72
CA GLY A 7 -61.47 -15.12 18.33
C GLY A 7 -61.93 -13.75 17.81
N ILE A 8 -62.05 -13.64 16.49
CA ILE A 8 -62.44 -12.39 15.81
C ILE A 8 -63.85 -12.53 15.26
N TYR A 9 -64.73 -11.62 15.65
CA TYR A 9 -66.06 -11.53 15.06
C TYR A 9 -66.09 -10.52 13.92
N ILE A 10 -66.52 -10.97 12.75
CA ILE A 10 -66.81 -10.14 11.58
C ILE A 10 -68.33 -10.00 11.49
N TYR A 11 -68.81 -8.80 11.83
CA TYR A 11 -70.22 -8.44 11.69
C TYR A 11 -70.43 -7.69 10.38
N ASN A 12 -71.27 -8.23 9.51
CA ASN A 12 -71.69 -7.55 8.29
C ASN A 12 -72.87 -6.62 8.62
N LEU A 13 -72.69 -5.31 8.39
CA LEU A 13 -73.69 -4.30 8.72
C LEU A 13 -74.94 -4.36 7.82
N ILE A 14 -74.84 -4.97 6.64
CA ILE A 14 -75.91 -5.00 5.63
C ILE A 14 -76.87 -6.16 5.92
N ASP A 15 -76.35 -7.39 5.96
CA ASP A 15 -77.16 -8.60 6.13
C ASP A 15 -77.24 -9.05 7.61
N LYS A 16 -76.56 -8.34 8.52
CA LYS A 16 -76.46 -8.64 9.96
C LYS A 16 -75.88 -10.03 10.25
N SER A 17 -75.21 -10.67 9.30
CA SER A 17 -74.52 -11.93 9.51
C SER A 17 -73.28 -11.72 10.38
N VAL A 18 -72.95 -12.75 11.16
CA VAL A 18 -71.78 -12.79 12.03
C VAL A 18 -70.94 -13.99 11.63
N VAL A 19 -69.67 -13.75 11.30
CA VAL A 19 -68.66 -14.79 11.13
C VAL A 19 -67.71 -14.74 12.31
N ASN A 20 -67.40 -15.89 12.92
CA ASN A 20 -66.41 -15.99 13.99
C ASN A 20 -65.17 -16.72 13.48
N LEU A 21 -64.04 -16.01 13.39
CA LEU A 21 -62.74 -16.57 13.06
C LEU A 21 -62.08 -17.07 14.34
N ARG A 22 -61.73 -18.36 14.37
CA ARG A 22 -61.09 -19.01 15.51
C ARG A 22 -59.85 -19.77 15.08
N LYS A 23 -58.92 -19.94 16.02
CA LYS A 23 -57.78 -20.83 15.90
C LYS A 23 -58.27 -22.24 15.65
N SER A 24 -57.66 -22.89 14.66
CA SER A 24 -57.75 -24.31 14.41
C SER A 24 -56.39 -24.96 14.66
N LEU A 25 -56.37 -26.11 15.32
CA LEU A 25 -55.16 -26.91 15.51
C LEU A 25 -54.73 -27.67 14.25
N THR A 26 -55.62 -27.80 13.27
CA THR A 26 -55.38 -28.53 12.02
C THR A 26 -55.22 -27.61 10.82
N ASN A 27 -55.51 -26.31 10.96
CA ASN A 27 -55.46 -25.36 9.87
C ASN A 27 -54.59 -24.15 10.24
N ASP A 28 -53.35 -24.18 9.77
CA ASP A 28 -52.34 -23.14 9.99
C ASP A 28 -52.69 -21.80 9.34
N TYR A 29 -53.69 -21.75 8.46
CA TYR A 29 -54.20 -20.51 7.84
C TYR A 29 -55.25 -19.78 8.70
N THR A 30 -55.54 -20.30 9.90
CA THR A 30 -56.41 -19.62 10.86
C THR A 30 -55.62 -18.71 11.80
N ILE A 31 -56.30 -17.91 12.60
CA ILE A 31 -55.63 -17.05 13.59
C ILE A 31 -54.79 -17.90 14.56
N ALA A 32 -53.58 -17.43 14.88
CA ALA A 32 -52.62 -18.15 15.71
C ALA A 32 -53.09 -18.36 17.15
N ASP A 33 -54.01 -17.52 17.64
CA ASP A 33 -54.58 -17.59 18.98
C ASP A 33 -55.98 -16.95 18.99
N ASN A 34 -56.88 -17.49 19.82
CA ASN A 34 -58.25 -16.99 19.99
C ASN A 34 -58.27 -15.73 20.84
N ALA A 35 -57.31 -15.56 21.75
CA ALA A 35 -57.27 -14.43 22.66
C ALA A 35 -56.75 -13.17 21.94
N VAL A 36 -57.64 -12.50 21.20
CA VAL A 36 -57.32 -11.30 20.40
C VAL A 36 -57.63 -10.03 21.18
N TYR A 37 -56.65 -9.13 21.27
CA TYR A 37 -56.74 -7.90 22.06
C TYR A 37 -56.69 -6.63 21.21
N SER A 38 -56.04 -6.68 20.05
CA SER A 38 -55.91 -5.52 19.18
C SER A 38 -56.16 -5.87 17.73
N LEU A 39 -56.84 -4.97 17.04
CA LEU A 39 -57.05 -4.97 15.60
C LEU A 39 -56.69 -3.58 15.10
N THR A 40 -55.86 -3.50 14.06
CA THR A 40 -55.60 -2.23 13.39
C THR A 40 -55.50 -2.44 11.89
N LYS A 41 -55.99 -1.47 11.12
CA LYS A 41 -55.87 -1.46 9.67
C LYS A 41 -54.71 -0.55 9.29
N ASP A 42 -53.77 -1.06 8.50
CA ASP A 42 -52.65 -0.25 8.02
C ASP A 42 -53.03 0.65 6.83
N ARG A 43 -52.06 1.42 6.33
CA ARG A 43 -52.24 2.36 5.21
C ARG A 43 -52.42 1.68 3.86
N GLU A 44 -51.88 0.46 3.69
CA GLU A 44 -52.06 -0.37 2.49
C GLU A 44 -53.46 -1.01 2.48
N GLY A 45 -54.06 -1.14 3.65
CA GLY A 45 -55.40 -1.62 3.91
C GLY A 45 -55.46 -3.04 4.47
N GLY A 46 -54.31 -3.64 4.80
CA GLY A 46 -54.21 -4.90 5.52
C GLY A 46 -54.61 -4.75 6.98
N VAL A 47 -54.99 -5.86 7.62
CA VAL A 47 -55.45 -5.91 9.01
C VAL A 47 -54.42 -6.64 9.86
N TRP A 48 -53.88 -5.93 10.84
CA TRP A 48 -53.01 -6.47 11.88
C TRP A 48 -53.83 -6.88 13.09
N VAL A 49 -53.52 -8.05 13.63
CA VAL A 49 -54.20 -8.68 14.75
C VAL A 49 -53.17 -9.01 15.82
N GLY A 50 -53.25 -8.36 16.97
CA GLY A 50 -52.45 -8.72 18.14
C GLY A 50 -53.20 -9.70 19.02
N SER A 51 -52.64 -10.89 19.21
CA SER A 51 -53.14 -11.89 20.15
C SER A 51 -52.19 -12.08 21.34
N PHE A 52 -52.69 -12.69 22.41
CA PHE A 52 -51.95 -12.80 23.67
C PHE A 52 -50.76 -13.75 23.59
N PHE A 53 -50.99 -14.99 23.12
CA PHE A 53 -49.93 -16.00 23.00
C PHE A 53 -49.44 -16.17 21.56
N GLY A 54 -50.28 -15.83 20.58
CA GLY A 54 -49.98 -16.04 19.16
C GLY A 54 -49.21 -14.89 18.50
N GLY A 55 -48.85 -13.85 19.24
CA GLY A 55 -48.13 -12.69 18.72
C GLY A 55 -48.96 -11.88 17.73
N ILE A 56 -48.50 -11.79 16.49
CA ILE A 56 -49.11 -10.96 15.44
C ILE A 56 -49.62 -11.85 14.32
N ASN A 57 -50.87 -11.63 13.91
CA ASN A 57 -51.42 -12.16 12.66
C ASN A 57 -51.67 -10.99 11.72
N TYR A 58 -51.38 -11.18 10.44
CA TYR A 58 -51.59 -10.16 9.42
C TYR A 58 -52.47 -10.74 8.32
N LEU A 59 -53.54 -10.04 8.00
CA LEU A 59 -54.39 -10.31 6.86
C LEU A 59 -54.13 -9.22 5.80
N PRO A 60 -53.42 -9.54 4.70
CA PRO A 60 -53.16 -8.57 3.65
C PRO A 60 -54.46 -8.11 2.96
N LYS A 61 -54.38 -6.96 2.30
CA LYS A 61 -55.44 -6.53 1.39
C LYS A 61 -55.35 -7.38 0.12
N ASN A 62 -56.36 -8.23 -0.12
CA ASN A 62 -56.39 -9.07 -1.31
C ASN A 62 -56.62 -8.25 -2.59
N TYR A 63 -55.54 -7.95 -3.31
CA TYR A 63 -55.60 -7.51 -4.70
C TYR A 63 -55.85 -8.68 -5.66
N VAL A 64 -55.27 -9.83 -5.30
CA VAL A 64 -55.35 -11.11 -6.00
C VAL A 64 -55.95 -12.12 -5.03
N ASN A 65 -57.09 -12.73 -5.37
CA ASN A 65 -57.82 -13.59 -4.45
C ASN A 65 -57.73 -15.06 -4.89
N PHE A 66 -56.70 -15.76 -4.44
CA PHE A 66 -56.60 -17.21 -4.58
C PHE A 66 -57.37 -17.91 -3.44
N THR A 67 -58.29 -18.79 -3.81
CA THR A 67 -58.99 -19.67 -2.85
C THR A 67 -58.30 -21.02 -2.82
N TYR A 68 -58.01 -21.52 -1.63
CA TYR A 68 -57.26 -22.75 -1.41
C TYR A 68 -58.14 -23.91 -0.97
N TYR A 69 -57.90 -25.07 -1.56
CA TYR A 69 -58.54 -26.35 -1.22
C TYR A 69 -57.47 -27.35 -0.82
N ILE A 70 -57.04 -27.27 0.43
CA ILE A 70 -56.01 -28.12 1.04
C ILE A 70 -56.68 -29.13 1.96
N GLY A 71 -56.45 -30.42 1.71
CA GLY A 71 -57.01 -31.51 2.49
C GLY A 71 -56.46 -31.60 3.90
N GLY A 72 -57.30 -32.06 4.84
CA GLY A 72 -57.01 -32.06 6.28
C GLY A 72 -56.99 -30.68 6.96
N LYS A 73 -56.78 -29.60 6.17
CA LYS A 73 -56.74 -28.21 6.65
C LYS A 73 -58.05 -27.48 6.32
N THR A 74 -58.08 -26.76 5.19
CA THR A 74 -59.23 -25.98 4.73
C THR A 74 -60.42 -26.88 4.34
N HIS A 75 -60.15 -28.08 3.84
CA HIS A 75 -61.16 -29.02 3.36
C HIS A 75 -60.90 -30.44 3.90
N PRO A 76 -61.29 -30.75 5.14
CA PRO A 76 -61.03 -32.05 5.76
C PRO A 76 -61.55 -33.27 4.97
N GLY A 77 -62.57 -33.08 4.13
CA GLY A 77 -63.12 -34.14 3.27
C GLY A 77 -62.28 -34.49 2.04
N MET A 78 -61.20 -33.75 1.77
CA MET A 78 -60.22 -34.03 0.73
C MET A 78 -59.08 -34.84 1.34
N LEU A 79 -59.07 -36.16 1.09
CA LEU A 79 -58.07 -37.08 1.65
C LEU A 79 -56.89 -37.34 0.70
N GLY A 80 -57.09 -37.11 -0.60
CA GLY A 80 -56.01 -37.06 -1.59
C GLY A 80 -55.68 -35.61 -1.89
N ASN A 81 -54.43 -35.23 -1.69
CA ASN A 81 -53.97 -33.85 -1.83
C ASN A 81 -53.22 -33.61 -3.12
N THR A 82 -52.55 -34.61 -3.69
CA THR A 82 -51.79 -34.44 -4.93
C THR A 82 -52.73 -34.46 -6.13
N VAL A 83 -53.39 -33.33 -6.41
CA VAL A 83 -54.40 -33.23 -7.49
C VAL A 83 -53.69 -33.24 -8.83
N ARG A 84 -54.10 -34.18 -9.69
CA ARG A 84 -53.57 -34.37 -11.05
C ARG A 84 -54.59 -34.00 -12.11
N GLU A 85 -55.83 -34.44 -12.00
CA GLU A 85 -56.83 -34.23 -13.06
C GLU A 85 -58.05 -33.52 -12.47
N ILE A 86 -58.63 -32.57 -13.21
CA ILE A 86 -59.85 -31.87 -12.82
C ILE A 86 -60.88 -32.04 -13.93
N CYS A 87 -61.92 -32.84 -13.67
CA CYS A 87 -62.93 -33.19 -14.66
C CYS A 87 -64.32 -32.74 -14.20
N PRO A 88 -65.01 -31.84 -14.93
CA PRO A 88 -66.38 -31.48 -14.61
C PRO A 88 -67.37 -32.59 -14.98
N ASP A 89 -68.46 -32.73 -14.24
CA ASP A 89 -69.61 -33.55 -14.64
C ASP A 89 -70.83 -32.71 -15.06
N LYS A 90 -71.86 -33.36 -15.60
CA LYS A 90 -73.12 -32.71 -16.00
C LYS A 90 -73.95 -32.19 -14.82
N TYR A 91 -73.63 -32.60 -13.59
CA TYR A 91 -74.33 -32.20 -12.36
C TYR A 91 -73.75 -30.95 -11.73
N GLY A 92 -72.63 -30.44 -12.26
CA GLY A 92 -71.92 -29.27 -11.75
C GLY A 92 -70.89 -29.59 -10.67
N ASN A 93 -70.55 -30.86 -10.45
CA ASN A 93 -69.44 -31.24 -9.58
C ASN A 93 -68.13 -31.23 -10.37
N LEU A 94 -67.02 -31.01 -9.66
CA LEU A 94 -65.68 -31.28 -10.16
C LEU A 94 -65.15 -32.57 -9.55
N TRP A 95 -64.65 -33.45 -10.39
CA TRP A 95 -63.95 -34.67 -10.00
C TRP A 95 -62.45 -34.41 -10.05
N LEU A 96 -61.80 -34.59 -8.92
CA LEU A 96 -60.37 -34.37 -8.73
C LEU A 96 -59.68 -35.73 -8.64
N GLY A 97 -58.90 -36.08 -9.66
CA GLY A 97 -58.05 -37.26 -9.64
C GLY A 97 -56.79 -36.97 -8.84
N THR A 98 -56.44 -37.84 -7.90
CA THR A 98 -55.27 -37.64 -7.03
C THR A 98 -54.26 -38.77 -7.16
N GLU A 99 -52.98 -38.44 -7.01
CA GLU A 99 -51.89 -39.43 -7.13
C GLU A 99 -51.71 -40.27 -5.85
N ASP A 100 -52.24 -39.80 -4.72
CA ASP A 100 -52.02 -40.34 -3.39
C ASP A 100 -53.24 -41.08 -2.82
N ASN A 101 -54.47 -40.61 -3.05
CA ASN A 101 -55.64 -41.16 -2.37
C ASN A 101 -56.95 -41.13 -3.17
N GLY A 102 -56.91 -41.66 -4.39
CA GLY A 102 -58.09 -41.93 -5.20
C GLY A 102 -58.66 -40.67 -5.86
N ILE A 103 -59.97 -40.45 -5.75
CA ILE A 103 -60.65 -39.29 -6.32
C ILE A 103 -61.40 -38.50 -5.26
N ASN A 104 -61.45 -37.18 -5.42
CA ASN A 104 -62.33 -36.32 -4.63
C ASN A 104 -63.42 -35.73 -5.53
N ARG A 105 -64.66 -35.68 -5.04
CA ARG A 105 -65.77 -34.95 -5.67
C ARG A 105 -65.99 -33.64 -4.92
N PHE A 106 -65.85 -32.54 -5.65
CA PHE A 106 -66.10 -31.20 -5.18
C PHE A 106 -67.45 -30.69 -5.70
N ASP A 107 -68.38 -30.44 -4.78
CA ASP A 107 -69.63 -29.75 -5.09
C ASP A 107 -69.42 -28.24 -4.99
N ARG A 108 -69.41 -27.58 -6.15
CA ARG A 108 -69.17 -26.13 -6.26
C ARG A 108 -70.26 -25.27 -5.60
N LYS A 109 -71.48 -25.78 -5.45
CA LYS A 109 -72.61 -25.03 -4.86
C LYS A 109 -72.58 -25.08 -3.34
N THR A 110 -72.27 -26.25 -2.79
CA THR A 110 -72.26 -26.45 -1.33
C THR A 110 -70.87 -26.31 -0.70
N ASN A 111 -69.83 -26.17 -1.52
CA ASN A 111 -68.42 -26.15 -1.15
C ASN A 111 -67.99 -27.42 -0.36
N LYS A 112 -68.64 -28.56 -0.62
CA LYS A 112 -68.37 -29.82 0.06
C LYS A 112 -67.44 -30.70 -0.76
N MET A 113 -66.44 -31.27 -0.09
CA MET A 113 -65.53 -32.29 -0.62
C MET A 113 -65.92 -33.68 -0.12
N VAL A 114 -65.92 -34.65 -1.03
CA VAL A 114 -66.15 -36.07 -0.75
C VAL A 114 -65.04 -36.89 -1.37
N ASN A 115 -64.36 -37.72 -0.57
CA ASN A 115 -63.37 -38.66 -1.07
C ASN A 115 -63.96 -40.04 -1.43
N TYR A 116 -63.42 -40.64 -2.48
CA TYR A 116 -63.58 -42.04 -2.87
C TYR A 116 -62.18 -42.67 -2.94
N SER A 117 -61.94 -43.73 -2.17
CA SER A 117 -60.62 -44.34 -2.04
C SER A 117 -60.70 -45.81 -1.62
N LEU A 118 -59.56 -46.50 -1.67
CA LEU A 118 -59.47 -47.92 -1.29
C LEU A 118 -59.86 -48.17 0.17
N LEU A 119 -59.53 -47.22 1.05
CA LEU A 119 -59.77 -47.29 2.49
C LEU A 119 -61.17 -46.80 2.89
N ASN A 120 -61.93 -46.21 1.97
CA ASN A 120 -63.29 -45.76 2.25
C ASN A 120 -64.29 -46.93 2.07
N PRO A 121 -64.93 -47.42 3.15
CA PRO A 121 -65.79 -48.61 3.06
C PRO A 121 -67.09 -48.36 2.28
N GLU A 122 -67.62 -47.14 2.29
CA GLU A 122 -68.87 -46.81 1.59
C GLU A 122 -68.63 -46.36 0.14
N ARG A 123 -67.48 -45.74 -0.13
CA ARG A 123 -67.14 -45.08 -1.39
C ARG A 123 -65.83 -45.62 -1.94
N LYS A 124 -65.82 -46.93 -2.15
CA LYS A 124 -64.63 -47.68 -2.50
C LYS A 124 -64.33 -47.58 -3.98
N ILE A 125 -63.12 -47.15 -4.32
CA ILE A 125 -62.48 -47.36 -5.63
C ILE A 125 -61.20 -48.16 -5.42
N ALA A 126 -60.81 -48.97 -6.39
CA ALA A 126 -59.68 -49.88 -6.19
C ALA A 126 -58.33 -49.18 -6.42
N ALA A 127 -58.31 -48.17 -7.28
CA ALA A 127 -57.12 -47.39 -7.57
C ALA A 127 -56.88 -46.25 -6.55
N THR A 128 -55.63 -46.09 -6.13
CA THR A 128 -55.19 -44.99 -5.24
C THR A 128 -54.49 -43.87 -5.99
N ASN A 129 -53.85 -44.18 -7.12
CA ASN A 129 -53.13 -43.21 -7.95
C ASN A 129 -53.86 -43.04 -9.29
N ILE A 130 -54.51 -41.89 -9.46
CA ILE A 130 -55.40 -41.55 -10.55
C ILE A 130 -54.75 -40.51 -11.44
N HIS A 131 -54.68 -40.81 -12.74
CA HIS A 131 -54.01 -39.95 -13.71
C HIS A 131 -54.96 -39.38 -14.77
N GLY A 132 -56.04 -40.07 -15.09
CA GLY A 132 -57.01 -39.63 -16.10
C GLY A 132 -58.44 -39.72 -15.60
N LEU A 133 -59.26 -38.74 -15.94
CA LEU A 133 -60.69 -38.72 -15.65
C LEU A 133 -61.47 -38.24 -16.87
N PHE A 134 -62.63 -38.85 -17.10
CA PHE A 134 -63.55 -38.42 -18.15
C PHE A 134 -64.99 -38.71 -17.77
N ALA A 135 -65.80 -37.66 -17.65
CA ALA A 135 -67.22 -37.77 -17.35
C ALA A 135 -68.03 -37.77 -18.65
N GLU A 136 -68.78 -38.84 -18.90
CA GLU A 136 -69.73 -38.94 -20.01
C GLU A 136 -71.11 -39.32 -19.47
N GLY A 137 -72.06 -38.39 -19.55
CA GLY A 137 -73.43 -38.62 -19.06
C GLY A 137 -73.43 -38.91 -17.56
N ASP A 138 -73.79 -40.15 -17.19
CA ASP A 138 -73.83 -40.64 -15.81
C ASP A 138 -72.63 -41.48 -15.40
N THR A 139 -71.64 -41.63 -16.30
CA THR A 139 -70.48 -42.47 -16.09
C THR A 139 -69.22 -41.63 -15.97
N LEU A 140 -68.45 -41.89 -14.92
CA LEU A 140 -67.10 -41.41 -14.76
C LEU A 140 -66.12 -42.53 -15.12
N TRP A 141 -65.28 -42.26 -16.11
CA TRP A 141 -64.14 -43.08 -16.49
C TRP A 141 -62.94 -42.68 -15.65
N ILE A 142 -62.34 -43.65 -14.97
CA ILE A 142 -61.25 -43.44 -14.02
C ILE A 142 -60.03 -44.19 -14.52
N GLY A 143 -59.04 -43.46 -15.02
CA GLY A 143 -57.74 -43.98 -15.47
C GLY A 143 -56.74 -43.97 -14.33
N SER A 144 -56.19 -45.15 -14.00
CA SER A 144 -55.27 -45.34 -12.88
C SER A 144 -53.84 -45.63 -13.32
N PHE A 145 -52.90 -45.52 -12.40
CA PHE A 145 -51.48 -45.84 -12.63
C PHE A 145 -51.23 -47.33 -12.94
N ASN A 146 -51.98 -48.26 -12.33
CA ASN A 146 -51.67 -49.69 -12.41
C ASN A 146 -52.87 -50.64 -12.51
N ARG A 147 -54.12 -50.14 -12.51
CA ARG A 147 -55.33 -50.98 -12.56
C ARG A 147 -56.13 -50.85 -13.86
N GLY A 148 -55.65 -50.04 -14.80
CA GLY A 148 -56.37 -49.72 -16.02
C GLY A 148 -57.48 -48.70 -15.75
N ILE A 149 -58.68 -49.02 -16.23
CA ILE A 149 -59.85 -48.13 -16.24
C ILE A 149 -60.92 -48.69 -15.29
N GLU A 150 -61.46 -47.86 -14.40
CA GLU A 150 -62.69 -48.16 -13.64
C GLU A 150 -63.84 -47.26 -14.12
N LEU A 151 -65.03 -47.83 -14.29
CA LEU A 151 -66.25 -47.07 -14.58
C LEU A 151 -67.12 -46.96 -13.34
N MET A 152 -67.42 -45.72 -12.96
CA MET A 152 -68.25 -45.40 -11.81
C MET A 152 -69.51 -44.68 -12.24
N HIS A 153 -70.64 -45.07 -11.68
CA HIS A 153 -71.90 -44.36 -11.88
C HIS A 153 -71.94 -43.12 -10.96
N ILE A 154 -71.96 -41.93 -11.55
CA ILE A 154 -71.79 -40.64 -10.86
C ILE A 154 -72.84 -40.42 -9.75
N PRO A 155 -74.16 -40.60 -9.99
CA PRO A 155 -75.18 -40.38 -8.95
C PRO A 155 -75.05 -41.32 -7.74
N THR A 156 -74.71 -42.59 -7.97
CA THR A 156 -74.66 -43.59 -6.89
C THR A 156 -73.26 -43.72 -6.27
N GLY A 157 -72.23 -43.25 -6.97
CA GLY A 157 -70.83 -43.37 -6.54
C GLY A 157 -70.31 -44.82 -6.53
N LYS A 158 -70.97 -45.74 -7.23
CA LYS A 158 -70.59 -47.16 -7.28
C LYS A 158 -69.85 -47.49 -8.57
N VAL A 159 -68.69 -48.14 -8.42
CA VAL A 159 -67.97 -48.76 -9.55
C VAL A 159 -68.76 -49.98 -10.01
N PHE A 160 -69.00 -50.08 -11.32
CA PHE A 160 -69.79 -51.18 -11.91
C PHE A 160 -69.02 -51.97 -12.96
N LYS A 161 -67.87 -51.47 -13.44
CA LYS A 161 -67.07 -52.12 -14.47
C LYS A 161 -65.60 -51.73 -14.36
N ASN A 162 -64.70 -52.62 -14.76
CA ASN A 162 -63.28 -52.33 -14.89
C ASN A 162 -62.69 -52.93 -16.17
N TYR A 163 -61.70 -52.25 -16.74
CA TYR A 163 -60.90 -52.74 -17.88
C TYR A 163 -59.43 -52.73 -17.49
N ASN A 164 -58.76 -53.85 -17.73
CA ASN A 164 -57.33 -54.02 -17.58
C ASN A 164 -56.80 -54.90 -18.72
N SER A 165 -55.49 -54.95 -18.88
CA SER A 165 -54.83 -55.72 -19.94
C SER A 165 -55.21 -57.21 -19.91
N ALA A 166 -55.43 -57.80 -18.73
CA ALA A 166 -55.81 -59.20 -18.59
C ALA A 166 -57.26 -59.47 -19.03
N ASN A 167 -58.23 -58.65 -18.60
CA ASN A 167 -59.65 -58.86 -18.91
C ASN A 167 -60.08 -58.34 -20.29
N THR A 168 -59.22 -57.59 -20.97
CA THR A 168 -59.40 -57.15 -22.36
C THR A 168 -58.59 -57.97 -23.37
N ASN A 169 -57.97 -59.08 -22.95
CA ASN A 169 -57.09 -59.91 -23.78
C ASN A 169 -56.00 -59.10 -24.49
N GLY A 170 -55.41 -58.10 -23.81
CA GLY A 170 -54.40 -57.21 -24.36
C GLY A 170 -54.93 -56.06 -25.23
N GLY A 171 -56.25 -55.92 -25.37
CA GLY A 171 -56.85 -54.78 -26.09
C GLY A 171 -56.48 -53.45 -25.42
N LEU A 172 -56.58 -53.38 -24.08
CA LEU A 172 -55.97 -52.30 -23.33
C LEU A 172 -54.47 -52.60 -23.16
N ILE A 173 -53.66 -51.93 -23.97
CA ILE A 173 -52.22 -52.19 -24.12
C ILE A 173 -51.36 -51.86 -22.88
N SER A 174 -51.91 -51.16 -21.90
CA SER A 174 -51.25 -50.86 -20.62
C SER A 174 -52.28 -50.54 -19.55
N ASN A 175 -52.02 -50.98 -18.32
CA ASN A 175 -52.84 -50.65 -17.14
C ASN A 175 -52.55 -49.25 -16.59
N PHE A 176 -51.57 -48.54 -17.13
CA PHE A 176 -51.30 -47.14 -16.78
C PHE A 176 -52.01 -46.24 -17.79
N VAL A 177 -53.17 -45.73 -17.38
CA VAL A 177 -54.04 -44.87 -18.20
C VAL A 177 -53.91 -43.43 -17.72
N LEU A 178 -53.51 -42.53 -18.63
CA LEU A 178 -53.14 -41.15 -18.29
C LEU A 178 -54.17 -40.11 -18.74
N CYS A 179 -54.85 -40.32 -19.86
CA CYS A 179 -55.81 -39.34 -20.36
C CYS A 179 -56.87 -39.99 -21.25
N PHE A 180 -57.96 -39.24 -21.43
CA PHE A 180 -59.08 -39.60 -22.28
C PHE A 180 -59.38 -38.39 -23.18
N CYS A 181 -59.70 -38.64 -24.44
CA CYS A 181 -60.15 -37.61 -25.37
C CYS A 181 -61.30 -38.15 -26.20
N ARG A 182 -62.46 -37.50 -26.12
CA ARG A 182 -63.59 -37.80 -26.98
C ARG A 182 -63.49 -36.95 -28.24
N THR A 183 -63.40 -37.59 -29.40
CA THR A 183 -63.36 -36.90 -30.68
C THR A 183 -64.73 -36.36 -31.05
N ARG A 184 -64.79 -35.39 -31.97
CA ARG A 184 -66.04 -34.86 -32.55
C ARG A 184 -66.83 -35.93 -33.30
N GLN A 185 -66.16 -36.93 -33.84
CA GLN A 185 -66.77 -38.09 -34.50
C GLN A 185 -67.40 -39.07 -33.49
N GLY A 186 -67.08 -38.91 -32.20
CA GLY A 186 -67.65 -39.69 -31.11
C GLY A 186 -66.76 -40.83 -30.60
N ASP A 187 -65.56 -41.00 -31.17
CA ASP A 187 -64.59 -42.00 -30.73
C ASP A 187 -63.94 -41.57 -29.41
N LEU A 188 -63.72 -42.54 -28.52
CA LEU A 188 -63.01 -42.30 -27.27
C LEU A 188 -61.58 -42.79 -27.39
N LEU A 189 -60.64 -41.86 -27.48
CA LEU A 189 -59.21 -42.12 -27.45
C LEU A 189 -58.75 -42.19 -26.00
N VAL A 190 -57.96 -43.22 -25.70
CA VAL A 190 -57.38 -43.44 -24.37
C VAL A 190 -55.86 -43.43 -24.50
N GLY A 191 -55.23 -42.46 -23.84
CA GLY A 191 -53.78 -42.36 -23.74
C GLY A 191 -53.24 -43.21 -22.61
N THR A 192 -52.30 -44.09 -22.91
CA THR A 192 -51.68 -45.01 -21.97
C THR A 192 -50.17 -44.80 -21.88
N SER A 193 -49.49 -45.51 -20.97
CA SER A 193 -48.02 -45.46 -20.89
C SER A 193 -47.28 -46.08 -22.08
N THR A 194 -47.98 -46.83 -22.95
CA THR A 194 -47.38 -47.54 -24.10
C THR A 194 -47.91 -47.08 -25.46
N GLY A 195 -48.88 -46.15 -25.48
CA GLY A 195 -49.45 -45.61 -26.71
C GLY A 195 -50.91 -45.18 -26.55
N VAL A 196 -51.57 -44.92 -27.69
CA VAL A 196 -53.00 -44.59 -27.75
C VAL A 196 -53.80 -45.84 -28.11
N VAL A 197 -54.96 -46.02 -27.47
CA VAL A 197 -55.98 -46.99 -27.91
C VAL A 197 -57.29 -46.28 -28.22
N VAL A 198 -58.03 -46.80 -29.18
CA VAL A 198 -59.39 -46.35 -29.51
C VAL A 198 -60.37 -47.31 -28.84
N TYR A 199 -61.32 -46.77 -28.08
CA TYR A 199 -62.38 -47.55 -27.47
C TYR A 199 -63.59 -47.61 -28.41
N ASP A 200 -63.94 -48.82 -28.83
CA ASP A 200 -65.15 -49.09 -29.61
C ASP A 200 -66.33 -49.33 -28.67
N LYS A 201 -67.19 -48.32 -28.56
CA LYS A 201 -68.39 -48.37 -27.70
C LYS A 201 -69.40 -49.43 -28.12
N LYS A 202 -69.45 -49.84 -29.40
CA LYS A 202 -70.42 -50.83 -29.89
C LYS A 202 -70.02 -52.25 -29.49
N ASN A 203 -68.73 -52.55 -29.64
CA ASN A 203 -68.20 -53.88 -29.36
C ASN A 203 -67.60 -54.01 -27.96
N ASP A 204 -67.48 -52.91 -27.21
CA ASP A 204 -66.89 -52.86 -25.87
C ASP A 204 -65.43 -53.36 -25.86
N THR A 205 -64.68 -53.00 -26.90
CA THR A 205 -63.29 -53.43 -27.12
C THR A 205 -62.35 -52.24 -27.31
N PHE A 206 -61.05 -52.51 -27.21
CA PHE A 206 -59.99 -51.52 -27.43
C PHE A 206 -59.12 -51.95 -28.60
N SER A 207 -58.83 -51.01 -29.50
CA SER A 207 -57.91 -51.22 -30.62
C SER A 207 -56.71 -50.29 -30.51
N ARG A 208 -55.50 -50.83 -30.70
CA ARG A 208 -54.27 -50.04 -30.61
C ARG A 208 -54.10 -49.14 -31.83
N TRP A 209 -53.78 -47.88 -31.57
CA TRP A 209 -53.24 -46.98 -32.58
C TRP A 209 -51.73 -47.23 -32.71
N LYS A 210 -51.29 -47.85 -33.81
CA LYS A 210 -49.94 -48.45 -33.93
C LYS A 210 -48.82 -47.41 -34.04
N GLU A 211 -49.11 -46.25 -34.62
CA GLU A 211 -48.16 -45.22 -34.97
C GLU A 211 -47.64 -44.44 -33.75
N ILE A 212 -48.38 -44.49 -32.63
CA ILE A 212 -48.05 -43.80 -31.39
C ILE A 212 -47.68 -44.84 -30.32
N GLY A 213 -46.38 -45.09 -30.16
CA GLY A 213 -45.83 -46.10 -29.24
C GLY A 213 -45.02 -45.49 -28.09
N SER A 214 -45.59 -44.54 -27.35
CA SER A 214 -44.91 -43.80 -26.28
C SER A 214 -45.90 -43.44 -25.16
N LEU A 215 -45.40 -43.01 -24.00
CA LEU A 215 -46.26 -42.59 -22.88
C LEU A 215 -47.00 -41.33 -23.26
N VAL A 216 -48.32 -41.44 -23.35
CA VAL A 216 -49.22 -40.36 -23.76
C VAL A 216 -49.65 -39.57 -22.53
N ARG A 217 -49.39 -38.26 -22.51
CA ARG A 217 -49.78 -37.39 -21.39
C ARG A 217 -51.12 -36.71 -21.61
N GLN A 218 -51.39 -36.32 -22.85
CA GLN A 218 -52.61 -35.64 -23.25
C GLN A 218 -52.87 -35.88 -24.74
N ILE A 219 -54.14 -35.93 -25.08
CA ILE A 219 -54.66 -35.94 -26.45
C ILE A 219 -55.61 -34.74 -26.57
N LEU A 220 -55.50 -33.98 -27.66
CA LEU A 220 -56.35 -32.84 -27.99
C LEU A 220 -56.78 -32.94 -29.45
N GLU A 221 -58.07 -32.76 -29.74
CA GLU A 221 -58.54 -32.50 -31.11
C GLU A 221 -58.72 -30.99 -31.30
N ASP A 222 -58.05 -30.42 -32.30
CA ASP A 222 -58.14 -28.99 -32.62
C ASP A 222 -59.41 -28.64 -33.43
N ARG A 223 -59.65 -27.35 -33.69
CA ARG A 223 -60.82 -26.92 -34.47
C ARG A 223 -60.86 -27.42 -35.90
N ASN A 224 -59.70 -27.73 -36.47
CA ASN A 224 -59.55 -28.24 -37.83
C ASN A 224 -59.71 -29.77 -37.91
N GLY A 225 -59.90 -30.45 -36.76
CA GLY A 225 -60.03 -31.90 -36.67
C GLY A 225 -58.70 -32.64 -36.59
N ASN A 226 -57.56 -31.94 -36.47
CA ASN A 226 -56.29 -32.61 -36.23
C ASN A 226 -56.23 -33.12 -34.79
N ILE A 227 -55.66 -34.30 -34.61
CA ILE A 227 -55.43 -34.89 -33.29
C ILE A 227 -53.98 -34.68 -32.91
N TRP A 228 -53.77 -33.95 -31.83
CA TRP A 228 -52.48 -33.69 -31.22
C TRP A 228 -52.28 -34.61 -30.02
N VAL A 229 -51.13 -35.28 -29.98
CA VAL A 229 -50.79 -36.21 -28.90
C VAL A 229 -49.45 -35.81 -28.30
N SER A 230 -49.49 -35.27 -27.08
CA SER A 230 -48.29 -35.01 -26.28
C SER A 230 -47.80 -36.31 -25.66
N THR A 231 -46.52 -36.62 -25.87
CA THR A 231 -45.87 -37.80 -25.30
C THR A 231 -44.58 -37.43 -24.59
N ASN A 232 -44.01 -38.39 -23.85
CA ASN A 232 -42.67 -38.23 -23.29
C ASN A 232 -41.55 -38.34 -24.34
N ASN A 233 -41.87 -38.71 -25.59
CA ASN A 233 -40.91 -38.93 -26.67
C ASN A 233 -41.34 -38.26 -27.99
N GLY A 234 -41.87 -37.04 -27.90
CA GLY A 234 -42.21 -36.16 -29.00
C GLY A 234 -43.67 -35.74 -28.99
N LEU A 235 -44.00 -34.84 -29.90
CA LEU A 235 -45.36 -34.43 -30.20
C LEU A 235 -45.80 -35.11 -31.50
N TYR A 236 -46.98 -35.71 -31.50
CA TYR A 236 -47.58 -36.26 -32.71
C TYR A 236 -48.75 -35.37 -33.16
N LYS A 237 -48.84 -35.09 -34.46
CA LYS A 237 -49.98 -34.46 -35.12
C LYS A 237 -50.54 -35.43 -36.14
N TYR A 238 -51.77 -35.88 -35.94
CA TYR A 238 -52.55 -36.62 -36.92
C TYR A 238 -53.48 -35.66 -37.66
N THR A 239 -53.37 -35.62 -38.98
CA THR A 239 -54.26 -34.86 -39.85
C THR A 239 -55.18 -35.85 -40.57
N PRO A 240 -56.50 -35.84 -40.30
CA PRO A 240 -57.43 -36.73 -40.98
C PRO A 240 -57.53 -36.37 -42.46
N PRO A 241 -57.85 -37.37 -43.32
CA PRO A 241 -58.08 -37.11 -44.74
C PRO A 241 -59.27 -36.16 -44.92
N SER A 242 -59.09 -35.14 -45.77
CA SER A 242 -60.10 -34.15 -46.11
C SER A 242 -60.40 -34.20 -47.61
N ALA A 243 -61.69 -34.17 -47.97
CA ALA A 243 -62.12 -34.08 -49.35
C ALA A 243 -61.79 -32.68 -49.89
N GLY A 244 -60.81 -32.57 -50.78
CA GLY A 244 -60.45 -31.32 -51.42
C GLY A 244 -61.60 -30.78 -52.26
N ARG A 245 -61.80 -29.45 -52.28
CA ARG A 245 -62.78 -28.79 -53.17
C ARG A 245 -62.51 -29.04 -54.67
N ASP A 246 -61.29 -29.46 -55.02
CA ASP A 246 -60.83 -29.72 -56.38
C ASP A 246 -60.71 -31.22 -56.73
N GLY A 247 -61.27 -32.12 -55.90
CA GLY A 247 -61.24 -33.58 -56.17
C GLY A 247 -59.91 -34.28 -55.89
N ASN A 248 -58.92 -33.57 -55.32
CA ASN A 248 -57.72 -34.18 -54.74
C ASN A 248 -57.96 -34.43 -53.24
N ASP A 249 -58.26 -35.68 -52.89
CA ASP A 249 -58.30 -36.12 -51.50
C ASP A 249 -56.91 -36.00 -50.87
N THR A 250 -56.81 -35.34 -49.71
CA THR A 250 -55.54 -35.31 -48.96
C THR A 250 -55.34 -36.63 -48.23
N GLU A 251 -54.20 -37.29 -48.41
CA GLU A 251 -53.85 -38.50 -47.66
C GLU A 251 -53.78 -38.24 -46.15
N GLU A 252 -54.06 -39.28 -45.36
CA GLU A 252 -53.82 -39.30 -43.92
C GLU A 252 -52.34 -39.02 -43.64
N LYS A 253 -52.06 -38.07 -42.73
CA LYS A 253 -50.68 -37.70 -42.38
C LYS A 253 -50.47 -37.68 -40.88
N ILE A 254 -49.49 -38.46 -40.42
CA ILE A 254 -48.97 -38.41 -39.05
C ILE A 254 -47.58 -37.78 -39.07
N SER A 255 -47.45 -36.63 -38.40
CA SER A 255 -46.19 -35.92 -38.23
C SER A 255 -45.71 -36.05 -36.79
N ARG A 256 -44.44 -36.42 -36.60
CA ARG A 256 -43.80 -36.48 -35.28
C ARG A 256 -42.75 -35.37 -35.18
N TYR A 257 -42.87 -34.56 -34.14
CA TYR A 257 -41.92 -33.50 -33.82
C TYR A 257 -41.10 -33.90 -32.59
N THR A 258 -39.79 -33.81 -32.71
CA THR A 258 -38.82 -34.10 -31.63
C THR A 258 -37.87 -32.91 -31.46
N GLU A 259 -37.06 -32.96 -30.41
CA GLU A 259 -35.97 -32.02 -30.21
C GLU A 259 -35.05 -32.01 -31.44
N THR A 260 -35.02 -30.89 -32.16
CA THR A 260 -34.20 -30.70 -33.36
C THR A 260 -33.04 -29.78 -33.03
N SER A 261 -31.82 -30.16 -33.39
CA SER A 261 -30.57 -29.47 -33.03
C SER A 261 -30.27 -28.20 -33.84
N SER A 262 -31.10 -27.83 -34.81
CA SER A 262 -30.77 -26.84 -35.84
C SER A 262 -31.01 -25.37 -35.46
N SER A 263 -31.72 -25.08 -34.36
CA SER A 263 -31.90 -23.71 -33.84
C SER A 263 -32.33 -23.72 -32.36
N ARG A 264 -31.63 -22.96 -31.51
CA ARG A 264 -31.94 -22.86 -30.06
C ARG A 264 -33.32 -22.23 -29.78
N SER A 265 -33.96 -21.55 -30.72
CA SER A 265 -35.24 -20.83 -30.47
C SER A 265 -36.42 -21.29 -31.31
N GLN A 266 -36.19 -22.07 -32.37
CA GLN A 266 -37.23 -22.46 -33.35
C GLN A 266 -37.63 -23.94 -33.31
N GLY A 267 -37.19 -24.68 -32.28
CA GLY A 267 -37.52 -26.08 -32.06
C GLY A 267 -38.47 -26.30 -30.88
N LEU A 268 -39.11 -27.47 -30.84
CA LEU A 268 -40.02 -27.92 -29.76
C LEU A 268 -39.37 -27.81 -28.36
N GLY A 269 -38.04 -27.89 -28.33
CA GLY A 269 -37.22 -27.64 -27.15
C GLY A 269 -37.00 -28.82 -26.23
N SER A 270 -37.99 -29.68 -26.07
CA SER A 270 -37.83 -31.01 -25.50
C SER A 270 -38.79 -31.98 -26.16
N SER A 271 -38.33 -33.20 -26.40
CA SER A 271 -39.22 -34.29 -26.82
C SER A 271 -40.21 -34.69 -25.70
N ASN A 272 -39.96 -34.33 -24.44
CA ASN A 272 -40.89 -34.60 -23.34
C ASN A 272 -41.92 -33.48 -23.23
N THR A 273 -42.95 -33.58 -24.08
CA THR A 273 -44.10 -32.66 -24.09
C THR A 273 -45.07 -32.98 -22.96
N THR A 274 -45.65 -31.96 -22.34
CA THR A 274 -46.51 -32.10 -21.16
C THR A 274 -47.98 -31.90 -21.48
N SER A 275 -48.31 -30.93 -22.35
CA SER A 275 -49.68 -30.63 -22.75
C SER A 275 -49.71 -29.94 -24.13
N VAL A 276 -50.87 -29.97 -24.77
CA VAL A 276 -51.20 -29.21 -25.98
C VAL A 276 -52.44 -28.37 -25.68
N TYR A 277 -52.43 -27.13 -26.13
CA TYR A 277 -53.50 -26.17 -25.92
C TYR A 277 -53.81 -25.42 -27.21
N GLU A 278 -55.09 -25.34 -27.58
CA GLU A 278 -55.57 -24.49 -28.67
C GLU A 278 -56.19 -23.23 -28.06
N ASP A 279 -55.70 -22.06 -28.44
CA ASP A 279 -56.24 -20.79 -27.96
C ASP A 279 -57.52 -20.37 -28.71
N SER A 280 -58.18 -19.31 -28.22
CA SER A 280 -59.41 -18.77 -28.82
C SER A 280 -59.26 -18.38 -30.30
N LYS A 281 -58.05 -18.07 -30.75
CA LYS A 281 -57.69 -17.69 -32.14
C LYS A 281 -57.33 -18.90 -33.01
N GLY A 282 -57.35 -20.12 -32.47
CA GLY A 282 -57.01 -21.35 -33.19
C GLY A 282 -55.51 -21.59 -33.32
N ARG A 283 -54.67 -20.88 -32.54
CA ARG A 283 -53.23 -21.15 -32.51
C ARG A 283 -52.95 -22.31 -31.55
N ILE A 284 -52.01 -23.16 -31.95
CA ILE A 284 -51.60 -24.33 -31.15
C ILE A 284 -50.37 -23.98 -30.32
N TRP A 285 -50.51 -24.18 -29.02
CA TRP A 285 -49.48 -23.99 -28.01
C TRP A 285 -49.10 -25.33 -27.39
N ILE A 286 -47.80 -25.55 -27.23
CA ILE A 286 -47.27 -26.81 -26.72
C ILE A 286 -46.42 -26.50 -25.49
N THR A 287 -46.78 -27.13 -24.37
CA THR A 287 -45.97 -27.06 -23.16
C THR A 287 -45.05 -28.27 -23.08
N THR A 288 -43.87 -28.07 -22.54
CA THR A 288 -42.85 -29.11 -22.40
C THR A 288 -42.18 -29.02 -21.03
N VAL A 289 -41.28 -29.96 -20.74
CA VAL A 289 -40.39 -29.83 -19.58
C VAL A 289 -39.31 -28.75 -19.75
N TYR A 290 -39.23 -28.13 -20.94
CA TYR A 290 -38.29 -27.07 -21.27
C TYR A 290 -38.97 -25.88 -21.98
N GLY A 291 -39.89 -25.24 -21.27
CA GLY A 291 -40.66 -24.09 -21.71
C GLY A 291 -41.95 -24.46 -22.42
N PHE A 292 -42.60 -23.45 -23.00
CA PHE A 292 -43.75 -23.62 -23.88
C PHE A 292 -43.49 -22.93 -25.23
N SER A 293 -44.23 -23.32 -26.25
CA SER A 293 -43.97 -22.84 -27.61
C SER A 293 -45.25 -22.65 -28.42
N LEU A 294 -45.23 -21.65 -29.30
CA LEU A 294 -46.25 -21.44 -30.32
C LEU A 294 -45.86 -22.21 -31.58
N TYR A 295 -46.75 -23.09 -32.04
CA TYR A 295 -46.57 -23.79 -33.31
C TYR A 295 -46.96 -22.91 -34.49
N ASN A 296 -46.06 -22.82 -35.46
CA ASN A 296 -46.30 -22.17 -36.73
C ASN A 296 -46.73 -23.20 -37.78
N GLU A 297 -47.99 -23.13 -38.21
CA GLU A 297 -48.55 -24.10 -39.16
C GLU A 297 -47.89 -24.05 -40.55
N TYR A 298 -47.40 -22.89 -40.98
CA TYR A 298 -46.80 -22.71 -42.31
C TYR A 298 -45.39 -23.28 -42.40
N THR A 299 -44.58 -23.08 -41.35
CA THR A 299 -43.19 -23.52 -41.32
C THR A 299 -43.00 -24.85 -40.62
N GLY A 300 -43.96 -25.28 -39.79
CA GLY A 300 -43.83 -26.43 -38.91
C GLY A 300 -42.86 -26.23 -37.74
N LEU A 301 -42.42 -25.00 -37.50
CA LEU A 301 -41.46 -24.63 -36.43
C LEU A 301 -42.18 -24.18 -35.16
N PHE A 302 -41.42 -24.08 -34.06
CA PHE A 302 -41.93 -23.76 -32.74
C PHE A 302 -41.21 -22.55 -32.16
N ASN A 303 -41.95 -21.46 -31.89
CA ASN A 303 -41.38 -20.28 -31.24
C ASN A 303 -41.41 -20.50 -29.73
N ARG A 304 -40.25 -20.78 -29.14
CA ARG A 304 -40.11 -21.21 -27.74
C ARG A 304 -39.92 -20.03 -26.79
N ILE A 305 -40.54 -20.14 -25.61
CA ILE A 305 -40.41 -19.23 -24.47
C ILE A 305 -39.88 -20.04 -23.28
N THR A 306 -38.78 -19.58 -22.67
CA THR A 306 -38.07 -20.24 -21.56
C THR A 306 -37.86 -19.30 -20.36
N THR A 307 -37.13 -19.77 -19.35
CA THR A 307 -36.65 -18.95 -18.23
C THR A 307 -35.83 -17.73 -18.68
N ASP A 308 -35.16 -17.82 -19.83
CA ASP A 308 -34.37 -16.70 -20.37
C ASP A 308 -35.27 -15.54 -20.82
N ASP A 309 -36.53 -15.82 -21.14
CA ASP A 309 -37.55 -14.84 -21.51
C ASP A 309 -38.35 -14.30 -20.30
N GLY A 310 -38.11 -14.84 -19.09
CA GLY A 310 -38.79 -14.42 -17.86
C GLY A 310 -39.75 -15.43 -17.23
N LEU A 311 -39.84 -16.66 -17.76
CA LEU A 311 -40.57 -17.74 -17.06
C LEU A 311 -39.91 -18.06 -15.71
N PRO A 312 -40.68 -18.36 -14.66
CA PRO A 312 -40.11 -18.73 -13.36
C PRO A 312 -39.60 -20.17 -13.31
N SER A 313 -40.06 -21.03 -14.21
CA SER A 313 -39.59 -22.40 -14.39
C SER A 313 -39.81 -22.87 -15.81
N ASN A 314 -38.84 -23.64 -16.33
CA ASN A 314 -38.93 -24.29 -17.63
C ASN A 314 -39.89 -25.50 -17.63
N MET A 315 -40.26 -26.04 -16.46
CA MET A 315 -41.20 -27.14 -16.40
C MET A 315 -42.63 -26.58 -16.41
N VAL A 316 -43.23 -26.55 -17.59
CA VAL A 316 -44.59 -26.03 -17.81
C VAL A 316 -45.57 -27.18 -17.90
N TYR A 317 -46.68 -27.12 -17.15
CA TYR A 317 -47.65 -28.21 -17.07
C TYR A 317 -48.86 -27.99 -17.96
N ARG A 318 -49.54 -26.86 -17.84
CA ARG A 318 -50.78 -26.60 -18.58
C ARG A 318 -51.03 -25.11 -18.80
N ILE A 319 -51.75 -24.81 -19.87
CA ILE A 319 -52.22 -23.47 -20.22
C ILE A 319 -53.74 -23.43 -20.16
N VAL A 320 -54.29 -22.37 -19.60
CA VAL A 320 -55.72 -22.04 -19.63
C VAL A 320 -55.89 -20.57 -20.02
N GLU A 321 -56.70 -20.29 -21.03
CA GLU A 321 -57.04 -18.91 -21.41
C GLU A 321 -58.24 -18.39 -20.62
N ASP A 322 -58.13 -17.19 -20.06
CA ASP A 322 -59.24 -16.49 -19.42
C ASP A 322 -60.19 -15.82 -20.44
N GLU A 323 -61.06 -14.93 -19.97
CA GLU A 323 -62.03 -14.23 -20.81
C GLU A 323 -61.45 -13.00 -21.52
N ASP A 324 -60.29 -12.52 -21.07
CA ASP A 324 -59.56 -11.38 -21.65
C ASP A 324 -58.47 -11.86 -22.62
N HIS A 325 -58.50 -13.14 -23.00
CA HIS A 325 -57.53 -13.81 -23.87
C HIS A 325 -56.10 -13.85 -23.30
N LEU A 326 -55.96 -13.76 -21.97
CA LEU A 326 -54.69 -13.94 -21.28
C LEU A 326 -54.54 -15.39 -20.85
N PHE A 327 -53.30 -15.87 -20.90
CA PHE A 327 -52.98 -17.25 -20.54
C PHE A 327 -52.59 -17.34 -19.08
N TRP A 328 -53.16 -18.31 -18.39
CA TRP A 328 -52.77 -18.77 -17.07
C TRP A 328 -52.01 -20.07 -17.21
N ILE A 329 -50.72 -20.02 -16.93
CA ILE A 329 -49.76 -21.08 -17.20
C ILE A 329 -49.26 -21.63 -15.86
N SER A 330 -49.54 -22.91 -15.61
CA SER A 330 -49.05 -23.60 -14.42
C SER A 330 -47.64 -24.14 -14.65
N THR A 331 -46.74 -23.91 -13.68
CA THR A 331 -45.34 -24.33 -13.76
C THR A 331 -44.91 -25.10 -12.52
N ALA A 332 -43.70 -25.67 -12.52
CA ALA A 332 -43.13 -26.29 -11.33
C ALA A 332 -42.76 -25.30 -10.22
N ASN A 333 -42.75 -23.99 -10.49
CA ASN A 333 -42.47 -22.97 -9.49
C ASN A 333 -43.19 -21.65 -9.82
N GLY A 334 -44.47 -21.59 -9.53
CA GLY A 334 -45.30 -20.39 -9.66
C GLY A 334 -46.35 -20.49 -10.76
N LEU A 335 -47.26 -19.53 -10.75
CA LEU A 335 -48.33 -19.37 -11.74
C LEU A 335 -48.01 -18.16 -12.61
N VAL A 336 -48.09 -18.29 -13.92
CA VAL A 336 -47.77 -17.19 -14.83
C VAL A 336 -49.03 -16.71 -15.54
N ARG A 337 -49.28 -15.39 -15.52
CA ARG A 337 -50.20 -14.74 -16.44
C ARG A 337 -49.42 -14.18 -17.61
N PHE A 338 -49.71 -14.68 -18.80
CA PHE A 338 -49.01 -14.34 -20.04
C PHE A 338 -49.96 -13.71 -21.05
N ASN A 339 -49.55 -12.60 -21.65
CA ASN A 339 -50.26 -12.02 -22.77
C ASN A 339 -49.64 -12.53 -24.09
N PRO A 340 -50.37 -13.34 -24.89
CA PRO A 340 -49.80 -13.94 -26.10
C PRO A 340 -49.58 -12.96 -27.25
N GLU A 341 -50.06 -11.72 -27.16
CA GLU A 341 -49.87 -10.69 -28.19
C GLU A 341 -48.71 -9.75 -27.87
N THR A 342 -48.56 -9.35 -26.59
CA THR A 342 -47.50 -8.43 -26.14
C THR A 342 -46.28 -9.15 -25.58
N HIS A 343 -46.38 -10.47 -25.36
CA HIS A 343 -45.38 -11.30 -24.70
C HIS A 343 -45.05 -10.91 -23.25
N VAL A 344 -45.85 -10.04 -22.63
CA VAL A 344 -45.68 -9.63 -21.23
C VAL A 344 -46.09 -10.78 -20.31
N MET A 345 -45.20 -11.14 -19.38
CA MET A 345 -45.42 -12.15 -18.33
C MET A 345 -45.50 -11.50 -16.96
N HIS A 346 -46.43 -11.97 -16.14
CA HIS A 346 -46.50 -11.67 -14.72
C HIS A 346 -46.53 -12.98 -13.93
N THR A 347 -45.54 -13.18 -13.07
CA THR A 347 -45.44 -14.37 -12.23
C THR A 347 -46.08 -14.10 -10.88
N TYR A 348 -46.92 -15.03 -10.43
CA TYR A 348 -47.44 -15.08 -9.08
C TYR A 348 -46.67 -16.15 -8.30
N SER A 349 -46.15 -15.74 -7.15
CA SER A 349 -45.31 -16.51 -6.25
C SER A 349 -45.84 -16.41 -4.82
N TYR A 350 -45.10 -16.97 -3.85
CA TYR A 350 -45.47 -16.89 -2.44
C TYR A 350 -45.70 -15.44 -1.97
N SER A 351 -44.91 -14.48 -2.46
CA SER A 351 -45.09 -13.07 -2.11
C SER A 351 -46.41 -12.49 -2.59
N ASP A 352 -46.99 -13.03 -3.67
CA ASP A 352 -48.23 -12.55 -4.28
C ASP A 352 -49.48 -13.23 -3.67
N GLY A 353 -49.28 -13.94 -2.57
CA GLY A 353 -50.30 -14.72 -1.89
C GLY A 353 -50.52 -16.09 -2.50
N LEU A 354 -49.62 -16.60 -3.37
CA LEU A 354 -49.63 -17.98 -3.88
C LEU A 354 -48.86 -18.93 -2.93
N HIS A 355 -49.53 -19.47 -1.92
CA HIS A 355 -48.89 -20.31 -0.88
C HIS A 355 -48.31 -21.63 -1.40
N GLU A 356 -48.85 -22.14 -2.50
CA GLU A 356 -48.39 -23.38 -3.14
C GLU A 356 -47.95 -23.06 -4.57
N THR A 357 -46.65 -23.11 -4.82
CA THR A 357 -46.06 -22.72 -6.11
C THR A 357 -45.88 -23.91 -7.05
N GLN A 358 -45.93 -25.15 -6.54
CA GLN A 358 -45.74 -26.32 -7.37
C GLN A 358 -47.08 -26.90 -7.84
N PHE A 359 -47.38 -26.67 -9.12
CA PHE A 359 -48.54 -27.24 -9.79
C PHE A 359 -48.27 -28.68 -10.25
N ASN A 360 -49.30 -29.36 -10.74
CA ASN A 360 -49.20 -30.72 -11.24
C ASN A 360 -49.65 -30.84 -12.71
N PHE A 361 -49.29 -31.96 -13.34
CA PHE A 361 -49.62 -32.27 -14.73
C PHE A 361 -51.12 -32.36 -14.93
N SER A 362 -51.63 -31.80 -16.04
CA SER A 362 -53.03 -31.91 -16.46
C SER A 362 -54.07 -31.30 -15.51
N SER A 363 -53.65 -30.63 -14.45
CA SER A 363 -54.53 -30.22 -13.35
C SER A 363 -55.13 -28.83 -13.57
N SER A 364 -55.97 -28.65 -14.59
CA SER A 364 -56.60 -27.34 -14.81
C SER A 364 -57.98 -27.43 -15.45
N TYR A 365 -58.90 -26.60 -14.97
CA TYR A 365 -60.24 -26.48 -15.54
C TYR A 365 -60.74 -25.02 -15.47
N LYS A 366 -61.24 -24.48 -16.59
CA LYS A 366 -61.98 -23.22 -16.61
C LYS A 366 -63.47 -23.50 -16.56
N ALA A 367 -64.13 -23.00 -15.53
CA ALA A 367 -65.58 -23.09 -15.38
C ALA A 367 -66.32 -22.02 -16.21
N PRO A 368 -67.61 -22.21 -16.54
CA PRO A 368 -68.38 -21.29 -17.38
C PRO A 368 -68.53 -19.87 -16.83
N ASP A 369 -68.40 -19.69 -15.51
CA ASP A 369 -68.39 -18.40 -14.82
C ASP A 369 -67.04 -17.66 -14.91
N GLY A 370 -66.06 -18.24 -15.60
CA GLY A 370 -64.69 -17.70 -15.73
C GLY A 370 -63.77 -18.07 -14.58
N THR A 371 -64.25 -18.83 -13.59
CA THR A 371 -63.41 -19.32 -12.49
C THR A 371 -62.46 -20.40 -12.99
N ILE A 372 -61.17 -20.21 -12.76
CA ILE A 372 -60.11 -21.15 -13.12
C ILE A 372 -59.74 -21.97 -11.88
N TYR A 373 -59.73 -23.29 -12.02
CA TYR A 373 -59.30 -24.25 -11.02
C TYR A 373 -57.98 -24.86 -11.48
N MET A 374 -56.99 -24.93 -10.58
CA MET A 374 -55.70 -25.54 -10.86
C MET A 374 -55.26 -26.44 -9.71
N GLY A 375 -54.86 -27.67 -10.02
CA GLY A 375 -54.37 -28.63 -9.03
C GLY A 375 -52.90 -28.43 -8.73
N THR A 376 -52.54 -28.70 -7.48
CA THR A 376 -51.18 -28.61 -6.97
C THR A 376 -50.76 -29.93 -6.34
N ILE A 377 -49.51 -30.02 -5.91
CA ILE A 377 -49.04 -31.18 -5.13
C ILE A 377 -49.68 -31.26 -3.73
N ASN A 378 -50.34 -30.19 -3.28
CA ASN A 378 -50.91 -30.07 -1.95
C ASN A 378 -52.31 -29.44 -1.98
N GLY A 379 -53.15 -29.94 -2.86
CA GLY A 379 -54.54 -29.56 -3.00
C GLY A 379 -54.87 -28.97 -4.36
N MET A 380 -55.73 -27.96 -4.35
CA MET A 380 -56.12 -27.21 -5.53
C MET A 380 -56.27 -25.74 -5.16
N ILE A 381 -56.10 -24.86 -6.14
CA ILE A 381 -56.43 -23.44 -6.03
C ILE A 381 -57.56 -23.09 -7.00
N SER A 382 -58.35 -22.07 -6.67
CA SER A 382 -59.26 -21.44 -7.63
C SER A 382 -59.20 -19.93 -7.56
N PHE A 383 -59.36 -19.28 -8.70
CA PHE A 383 -59.40 -17.83 -8.80
C PHE A 383 -60.21 -17.40 -10.02
N ASN A 384 -60.70 -16.15 -10.01
CA ASN A 384 -61.35 -15.54 -11.16
C ASN A 384 -60.62 -14.24 -11.51
N PRO A 385 -59.91 -14.19 -12.65
CA PRO A 385 -59.14 -13.01 -13.06
C PRO A 385 -59.96 -11.71 -13.11
N LYS A 386 -61.26 -11.78 -13.43
CA LYS A 386 -62.14 -10.59 -13.49
C LYS A 386 -62.31 -9.90 -12.14
N HIS A 387 -62.08 -10.63 -11.04
CA HIS A 387 -62.23 -10.11 -9.68
C HIS A 387 -60.91 -9.53 -9.14
N PHE A 388 -59.81 -9.60 -9.90
CA PHE A 388 -58.54 -9.05 -9.47
C PHE A 388 -58.60 -7.52 -9.55
N THR A 389 -58.10 -6.87 -8.51
CA THR A 389 -58.05 -5.41 -8.42
C THR A 389 -56.60 -4.96 -8.56
N LYS A 390 -56.39 -3.85 -9.26
CA LYS A 390 -55.03 -3.29 -9.39
C LYS A 390 -54.59 -2.72 -8.06
N ASP A 391 -53.36 -3.04 -7.66
CA ASP A 391 -52.73 -2.37 -6.53
C ASP A 391 -52.45 -0.91 -6.90
N SER A 392 -53.09 0.00 -6.18
CA SER A 392 -52.89 1.45 -6.31
C SER A 392 -52.13 2.03 -5.11
N TYR A 393 -51.60 1.18 -4.22
CA TYR A 393 -50.84 1.62 -3.07
C TYR A 393 -49.47 2.13 -3.53
N VAL A 394 -49.18 3.37 -3.15
CA VAL A 394 -47.88 3.99 -3.33
C VAL A 394 -47.16 3.89 -1.98
N PRO A 395 -46.17 2.98 -1.83
CA PRO A 395 -45.46 2.86 -0.58
C PRO A 395 -44.64 4.13 -0.34
N GLN A 396 -44.71 4.66 0.88
CA GLN A 396 -43.87 5.79 1.27
C GLN A 396 -42.43 5.32 1.44
N LEU A 397 -41.46 5.98 0.81
CA LEU A 397 -40.07 5.55 0.85
C LEU A 397 -39.32 6.20 2.01
N TYR A 398 -38.58 5.40 2.78
CA TYR A 398 -37.86 5.84 3.96
C TYR A 398 -36.37 5.52 3.82
N ILE A 399 -35.50 6.50 4.02
CA ILE A 399 -34.08 6.25 4.23
C ILE A 399 -33.90 5.96 5.72
N THR A 400 -33.47 4.74 6.05
CA THR A 400 -33.53 4.21 7.43
C THR A 400 -32.21 4.31 8.17
N ARG A 401 -31.09 4.20 7.43
CA ARG A 401 -29.75 4.19 8.02
C ARG A 401 -28.73 4.73 7.04
N ILE A 402 -27.69 5.34 7.60
CA ILE A 402 -26.48 5.71 6.86
C ILE A 402 -25.31 5.23 7.70
N HIS A 403 -24.47 4.37 7.14
CA HIS A 403 -23.30 3.84 7.85
C HIS A 403 -22.01 4.22 7.12
N THR A 404 -21.04 4.76 7.86
CA THR A 404 -19.68 4.99 7.37
C THR A 404 -18.80 3.80 7.72
N HIS A 405 -17.79 3.52 6.90
CA HIS A 405 -16.91 2.36 7.10
C HIS A 405 -16.10 2.44 8.41
N ASP A 406 -15.79 3.65 8.88
CA ASP A 406 -14.88 3.87 10.01
C ASP A 406 -15.49 3.60 11.40
N ASN A 407 -16.82 3.51 11.54
CA ASN A 407 -17.44 3.29 12.84
C ASN A 407 -18.83 2.61 12.74
N PRO A 408 -18.91 1.27 12.82
CA PRO A 408 -20.17 0.53 12.65
C PRO A 408 -21.16 0.68 13.83
N ASP A 409 -20.69 0.99 15.05
CA ASP A 409 -21.54 0.98 16.26
C ASP A 409 -22.26 2.32 16.55
N ASN A 410 -21.84 3.44 15.94
CA ASN A 410 -22.28 4.78 16.37
C ASN A 410 -23.15 5.55 15.35
N ASN A 411 -23.55 4.92 14.24
CA ASN A 411 -24.22 5.60 13.13
C ASN A 411 -25.67 5.12 12.91
N ARG A 412 -26.55 5.38 13.89
CA ARG A 412 -28.00 5.40 13.65
C ARG A 412 -28.47 6.85 13.49
N PHE A 413 -28.16 7.46 12.34
CA PHE A 413 -28.91 8.63 11.91
C PHE A 413 -30.31 8.17 11.52
N LEU A 414 -31.22 8.07 12.50
CA LEU A 414 -32.64 7.97 12.22
C LEU A 414 -33.06 9.34 11.67
N LEU A 415 -33.24 9.41 10.35
CA LEU A 415 -33.78 10.60 9.71
C LEU A 415 -35.17 10.87 10.31
N LYS A 416 -35.35 12.05 10.93
CA LYS A 416 -36.69 12.50 11.35
C LYS A 416 -37.52 12.68 10.08
N HIS A 417 -38.44 11.76 9.84
CA HIS A 417 -39.41 11.89 8.75
C HIS A 417 -40.44 12.96 9.10
N GLY A 418 -40.71 13.90 8.19
CA GLY A 418 -41.81 14.87 8.30
C GLY A 418 -41.44 16.35 8.36
N SER A 419 -40.18 16.75 8.13
CA SER A 419 -39.84 18.14 7.80
C SER A 419 -39.84 18.33 6.29
N ASP A 420 -40.47 19.39 5.78
CA ASP A 420 -40.48 19.76 4.35
C ASP A 420 -39.08 20.08 3.80
N GLU A 421 -38.08 20.24 4.67
CA GLU A 421 -36.70 20.44 4.26
C GLU A 421 -35.95 19.11 4.07
N PRO A 422 -35.29 18.93 2.92
CA PRO A 422 -34.49 17.73 2.64
C PRO A 422 -33.30 17.67 3.60
N TYR A 423 -33.19 16.55 4.32
CA TYR A 423 -32.11 16.36 5.29
C TYR A 423 -30.75 16.46 4.60
N THR A 424 -29.86 17.28 5.18
CA THR A 424 -28.49 17.45 4.67
C THR A 424 -27.52 16.71 5.55
N LEU A 425 -26.91 15.65 5.00
CA LEU A 425 -25.84 14.90 5.64
C LEU A 425 -24.49 15.54 5.30
N LYS A 426 -23.80 16.08 6.30
CA LYS A 426 -22.42 16.56 6.17
C LYS A 426 -21.45 15.49 6.65
N LEU A 427 -20.60 14.98 5.76
CA LEU A 427 -19.58 13.98 6.07
C LEU A 427 -18.17 14.57 5.91
N PRO A 428 -17.23 14.24 6.81
CA PRO A 428 -15.81 14.57 6.64
C PRO A 428 -15.20 13.78 5.47
N TYR A 429 -14.13 14.31 4.87
CA TYR A 429 -13.39 13.63 3.79
C TYR A 429 -12.96 12.19 4.14
N SER A 430 -12.60 11.95 5.42
CA SER A 430 -12.20 10.62 5.90
C SER A 430 -13.31 9.58 5.79
N SER A 431 -14.57 10.01 5.89
CA SER A 431 -15.75 9.13 5.84
C SER A 431 -16.53 9.33 4.53
N SER A 432 -15.80 9.59 3.44
CA SER A 432 -16.32 9.70 2.06
C SER A 432 -16.79 8.36 1.48
N THR A 433 -16.51 7.25 2.17
CA THR A 433 -17.09 5.93 1.91
C THR A 433 -18.19 5.65 2.91
N PHE A 434 -19.42 5.52 2.41
CA PHE A 434 -20.61 5.27 3.23
C PHE A 434 -21.66 4.52 2.43
N THR A 435 -22.60 3.91 3.15
CA THR A 435 -23.74 3.20 2.58
C THR A 435 -25.03 3.81 3.06
N VAL A 436 -25.99 3.95 2.16
CA VAL A 436 -27.34 4.43 2.44
C VAL A 436 -28.29 3.24 2.37
N SER A 437 -29.01 3.03 3.48
CA SER A 437 -30.06 2.01 3.60
C SER A 437 -31.44 2.64 3.48
N TYR A 438 -32.32 2.06 2.67
CA TYR A 438 -33.67 2.57 2.42
C TYR A 438 -34.70 1.44 2.35
N ILE A 439 -35.97 1.77 2.57
CA ILE A 439 -37.08 0.81 2.52
C ILE A 439 -38.38 1.50 2.13
N ALA A 440 -39.14 0.84 1.25
CA ALA A 440 -40.54 1.15 0.96
C ALA A 440 -41.40 0.03 1.57
N PRO A 441 -42.07 0.25 2.70
CA PRO A 441 -42.88 -0.76 3.35
C PRO A 441 -44.16 -1.02 2.54
N SER A 442 -44.21 -2.20 1.91
CA SER A 442 -45.44 -2.92 1.55
C SER A 442 -45.47 -4.18 2.41
N TYR A 443 -46.56 -4.37 3.14
CA TYR A 443 -46.76 -5.52 4.02
C TYR A 443 -47.43 -6.68 3.29
N THR A 444 -48.13 -6.41 2.18
CA THR A 444 -48.72 -7.45 1.32
C THR A 444 -47.64 -8.31 0.70
N SER A 445 -46.64 -7.68 0.08
CA SER A 445 -45.57 -8.37 -0.66
C SER A 445 -44.22 -7.65 -0.50
N PRO A 446 -43.56 -7.73 0.67
CA PRO A 446 -42.35 -6.95 0.97
C PRO A 446 -41.19 -7.22 0.01
N ASP A 447 -41.06 -8.45 -0.46
CA ASP A 447 -39.96 -8.89 -1.32
C ASP A 447 -40.19 -8.63 -2.82
N ALA A 448 -41.41 -8.21 -3.19
CA ALA A 448 -41.75 -7.84 -4.56
C ALA A 448 -41.37 -6.39 -4.89
N ILE A 449 -41.02 -5.58 -3.89
CA ILE A 449 -40.65 -4.18 -4.08
C ILE A 449 -39.23 -4.09 -4.66
N LYS A 450 -39.12 -3.46 -5.83
CA LYS A 450 -37.85 -3.11 -6.48
C LYS A 450 -37.50 -1.65 -6.27
N TYR A 451 -36.22 -1.33 -6.39
CA TYR A 451 -35.70 0.01 -6.10
C TYR A 451 -34.86 0.55 -7.25
N ALA A 452 -34.88 1.86 -7.43
CA ALA A 452 -33.96 2.53 -8.32
C ALA A 452 -33.38 3.75 -7.63
N TYR A 453 -32.08 3.98 -7.80
CA TYR A 453 -31.41 5.14 -7.22
C TYR A 453 -30.64 5.94 -8.27
N LEU A 454 -30.32 7.18 -7.91
CA LEU A 454 -29.54 8.12 -8.71
C LEU A 454 -28.74 9.02 -7.77
N LEU A 455 -27.43 9.13 -7.97
CA LEU A 455 -26.59 10.14 -7.32
C LEU A 455 -26.27 11.27 -8.30
N ASP A 456 -26.91 12.43 -8.10
CA ASP A 456 -26.72 13.61 -8.96
C ASP A 456 -25.22 13.98 -9.05
N LYS A 457 -24.75 14.30 -10.26
CA LYS A 457 -23.34 14.59 -10.65
C LYS A 457 -22.41 13.38 -10.80
N VAL A 458 -22.82 12.20 -10.38
CA VAL A 458 -22.05 10.95 -10.57
C VAL A 458 -22.74 10.09 -11.63
N ASP A 459 -24.04 9.85 -11.46
CA ASP A 459 -24.84 9.01 -12.34
C ASP A 459 -25.56 9.85 -13.42
N LYS A 460 -25.67 9.30 -14.63
CA LYS A 460 -26.43 9.93 -15.73
C LYS A 460 -27.87 9.42 -15.83
N GLU A 461 -28.12 8.19 -15.42
CA GLU A 461 -29.41 7.49 -15.50
C GLU A 461 -29.69 6.73 -14.20
N TRP A 462 -30.96 6.37 -13.99
CA TRP A 462 -31.37 5.58 -12.82
C TRP A 462 -30.74 4.19 -12.84
N ILE A 463 -30.15 3.79 -11.72
CA ILE A 463 -29.63 2.44 -11.51
C ILE A 463 -30.73 1.60 -10.90
N TYR A 464 -31.18 0.58 -11.62
CA TYR A 464 -32.26 -0.31 -11.23
C TYR A 464 -31.73 -1.51 -10.46
N MET A 465 -32.40 -1.84 -9.35
CA MET A 465 -32.06 -2.90 -8.43
C MET A 465 -33.33 -3.70 -8.12
N ASP A 466 -33.17 -4.99 -7.86
CA ASP A 466 -34.27 -5.83 -7.37
C ASP A 466 -34.54 -5.51 -5.88
N ASN A 467 -34.37 -6.45 -4.95
CA ASN A 467 -34.69 -6.25 -3.52
C ASN A 467 -33.49 -5.70 -2.70
N ASN A 468 -32.47 -5.13 -3.35
CA ASN A 468 -31.33 -4.58 -2.62
C ASN A 468 -31.72 -3.24 -1.96
N ARG A 469 -31.58 -3.18 -0.63
CA ARG A 469 -31.99 -2.05 0.21
C ARG A 469 -30.83 -1.15 0.65
N ASP A 470 -29.62 -1.48 0.23
CA ASP A 470 -28.38 -0.81 0.60
C ASP A 470 -27.60 -0.44 -0.66
N VAL A 471 -27.12 0.81 -0.70
CA VAL A 471 -26.23 1.31 -1.77
C VAL A 471 -25.00 1.93 -1.14
N THR A 472 -23.83 1.42 -1.52
CA THR A 472 -22.53 1.90 -1.03
C THR A 472 -21.88 2.82 -2.05
N PHE A 473 -21.50 4.01 -1.60
CA PHE A 473 -20.69 4.96 -2.36
C PHE A 473 -19.27 4.94 -1.81
N ALA A 474 -18.29 4.68 -2.66
CA ALA A 474 -16.88 4.60 -2.29
C ALA A 474 -16.15 5.89 -2.65
N SER A 475 -15.46 6.48 -1.66
CA SER A 475 -14.50 7.58 -1.83
C SER A 475 -15.01 8.75 -2.68
N LEU A 476 -16.21 9.26 -2.38
CA LEU A 476 -16.74 10.44 -3.07
C LEU A 476 -15.81 11.65 -2.89
N SER A 477 -15.60 12.40 -3.97
CA SER A 477 -14.80 13.64 -3.94
C SER A 477 -15.47 14.72 -3.08
N PRO A 478 -14.72 15.69 -2.53
CA PRO A 478 -15.32 16.83 -1.84
C PRO A 478 -16.32 17.57 -2.74
N GLY A 479 -17.52 17.83 -2.24
CA GLY A 479 -18.59 18.44 -3.02
C GLY A 479 -19.98 18.18 -2.46
N GLU A 480 -20.96 18.72 -3.17
CA GLU A 480 -22.39 18.56 -2.85
C GLU A 480 -23.05 17.61 -3.85
N TYR A 481 -23.71 16.60 -3.31
CA TYR A 481 -24.41 15.54 -4.03
C TYR A 481 -25.86 15.46 -3.55
N THR A 482 -26.73 14.96 -4.42
CA THR A 482 -28.11 14.64 -4.03
C THR A 482 -28.38 13.19 -4.41
N PHE A 483 -28.57 12.36 -3.38
CA PHE A 483 -29.01 10.99 -3.55
C PHE A 483 -30.53 10.98 -3.69
N ARG A 484 -31.03 10.31 -4.74
CA ARG A 484 -32.44 10.10 -4.99
C ARG A 484 -32.70 8.60 -5.07
N VAL A 485 -33.80 8.16 -4.48
CA VAL A 485 -34.24 6.77 -4.57
C VAL A 485 -35.75 6.75 -4.78
N ARG A 486 -36.24 5.77 -5.55
CA ARG A 486 -37.66 5.49 -5.79
C ARG A 486 -37.91 3.99 -5.74
N SER A 487 -39.16 3.58 -5.62
CA SER A 487 -39.51 2.17 -5.60
C SER A 487 -40.66 1.83 -6.55
N THR A 488 -40.85 0.54 -6.80
CA THR A 488 -42.10 0.02 -7.35
C THR A 488 -43.16 -0.14 -6.24
N ASN A 489 -44.38 -0.51 -6.64
CA ASN A 489 -45.35 -1.16 -5.77
C ASN A 489 -45.18 -2.70 -5.84
N SER A 490 -46.10 -3.44 -5.21
CA SER A 490 -46.09 -4.91 -5.19
C SER A 490 -46.25 -5.57 -6.58
N ASN A 491 -46.76 -4.82 -7.57
CA ASN A 491 -47.02 -5.30 -8.95
C ASN A 491 -45.95 -4.82 -9.96
N ASP A 492 -44.74 -4.52 -9.51
CA ASP A 492 -43.60 -4.11 -10.35
C ASP A 492 -43.82 -2.78 -11.13
N ILE A 493 -44.75 -1.93 -10.67
CA ILE A 493 -45.01 -0.61 -11.29
C ILE A 493 -44.21 0.45 -10.55
N TRP A 494 -43.32 1.14 -11.26
CA TRP A 494 -42.56 2.29 -10.74
C TRP A 494 -43.48 3.41 -10.27
N GLN A 495 -43.27 3.87 -9.04
CA GLN A 495 -44.06 4.92 -8.43
C GLN A 495 -43.34 6.27 -8.47
N ASP A 496 -44.12 7.35 -8.41
CA ASP A 496 -43.60 8.72 -8.24
C ASP A 496 -43.42 9.04 -6.74
N ASN A 497 -42.62 8.22 -6.06
CA ASN A 497 -42.38 8.29 -4.60
C ASN A 497 -40.91 8.61 -4.27
N VAL A 498 -40.30 9.49 -5.06
CA VAL A 498 -38.87 9.80 -4.96
C VAL A 498 -38.55 10.40 -3.59
N GLN A 499 -37.63 9.77 -2.86
CA GLN A 499 -37.04 10.30 -1.64
C GLN A 499 -35.64 10.84 -1.93
N THR A 500 -35.33 12.01 -1.40
CA THR A 500 -34.05 12.70 -1.60
C THR A 500 -33.25 12.83 -0.30
N LEU A 501 -31.93 12.84 -0.43
CA LEU A 501 -30.96 13.09 0.65
C LEU A 501 -29.83 13.95 0.08
N HIS A 502 -29.63 15.14 0.65
CA HIS A 502 -28.49 15.98 0.29
C HIS A 502 -27.25 15.55 1.06
N ILE A 503 -26.14 15.39 0.37
CA ILE A 503 -24.89 14.89 0.92
C ILE A 503 -23.79 15.91 0.61
N VAL A 504 -23.07 16.35 1.64
CA VAL A 504 -21.96 17.29 1.51
C VAL A 504 -20.70 16.64 2.05
N ILE A 505 -19.73 16.37 1.18
CA ILE A 505 -18.41 15.88 1.57
C ILE A 505 -17.50 17.09 1.76
N THR A 506 -17.09 17.36 3.01
CA THR A 506 -16.20 18.50 3.29
C THR A 506 -14.79 18.22 2.80
N PRO A 507 -14.05 19.23 2.29
CA PRO A 507 -12.67 19.05 1.87
C PRO A 507 -11.76 18.64 3.04
N PRO A 508 -10.68 17.89 2.79
CA PRO A 508 -9.71 17.55 3.82
C PRO A 508 -9.01 18.79 4.36
N PHE A 509 -8.48 18.72 5.58
CA PHE A 509 -7.90 19.89 6.27
C PHE A 509 -6.81 20.60 5.44
N TRP A 510 -6.00 19.85 4.69
CA TRP A 510 -4.92 20.37 3.83
C TRP A 510 -5.40 21.04 2.53
N ALA A 511 -6.68 20.88 2.17
CA ALA A 511 -7.33 21.56 1.04
C ALA A 511 -8.28 22.67 1.49
N THR A 512 -8.20 23.10 2.76
CA THR A 512 -9.01 24.22 3.28
C THR A 512 -8.38 25.57 2.92
N VAL A 513 -9.20 26.62 2.89
CA VAL A 513 -8.72 28.01 2.70
C VAL A 513 -7.65 28.37 3.73
N TRP A 514 -7.81 27.93 4.99
CA TRP A 514 -6.82 28.14 6.05
C TRP A 514 -5.50 27.41 5.78
N ALA A 515 -5.53 26.19 5.25
CA ALA A 515 -4.30 25.50 4.85
C ALA A 515 -3.59 26.24 3.71
N TYR A 516 -4.32 26.74 2.71
CA TYR A 516 -3.72 27.58 1.66
C TYR A 516 -3.12 28.89 2.21
N LEU A 517 -3.76 29.53 3.20
CA LEU A 517 -3.18 30.69 3.89
C LEU A 517 -1.91 30.32 4.66
N VAL A 518 -1.87 29.16 5.32
CA VAL A 518 -0.65 28.65 5.99
C VAL A 518 0.43 28.33 4.96
N TYR A 519 0.10 27.71 3.83
CA TYR A 519 1.05 27.45 2.74
C TYR A 519 1.63 28.75 2.20
N LEU A 520 0.78 29.76 1.97
CA LEU A 520 1.22 31.09 1.56
C LEU A 520 2.13 31.71 2.63
N MET A 521 1.77 31.61 3.91
CA MET A 521 2.59 32.10 5.01
C MET A 521 3.94 31.39 5.08
N VAL A 522 3.98 30.06 4.93
CA VAL A 522 5.23 29.28 4.88
C VAL A 522 6.07 29.68 3.68
N VAL A 523 5.47 29.87 2.49
CA VAL A 523 6.17 30.36 1.31
C VAL A 523 6.74 31.76 1.56
N VAL A 524 5.95 32.68 2.14
CA VAL A 524 6.42 34.03 2.50
C VAL A 524 7.53 33.96 3.56
N LEU A 525 7.40 33.12 4.59
CA LEU A 525 8.44 32.92 5.59
C LEU A 525 9.70 32.30 4.99
N CYS A 526 9.57 31.35 4.06
CA CYS A 526 10.68 30.78 3.31
C CYS A 526 11.33 31.81 2.40
N LEU A 527 10.56 32.69 1.75
CA LEU A 527 11.09 33.79 0.95
C LEU A 527 11.75 34.86 1.82
N VAL A 528 11.20 35.18 2.99
CA VAL A 528 11.79 36.09 3.97
C VAL A 528 13.03 35.47 4.60
N ALA A 529 13.02 34.18 4.92
CA ALA A 529 14.17 33.43 5.41
C ALA A 529 15.24 33.29 4.34
N PHE A 530 14.86 33.08 3.07
CA PHE A 530 15.76 33.06 1.92
C PHE A 530 16.34 34.45 1.63
N TYR A 531 15.53 35.50 1.71
CA TYR A 531 15.97 36.88 1.62
C TYR A 531 16.90 37.23 2.79
N ARG A 532 16.56 36.85 4.02
CA ARG A 532 17.43 37.00 5.20
C ARG A 532 18.67 36.14 5.10
N TYR A 533 18.61 34.96 4.49
CA TYR A 533 19.75 34.09 4.23
C TYR A 533 20.65 34.71 3.17
N LYS A 534 20.10 35.23 2.06
CA LYS A 534 20.84 35.98 1.03
C LYS A 534 21.45 37.25 1.60
N LYS A 535 20.69 38.02 2.40
CA LYS A 535 21.18 39.23 3.09
C LYS A 535 22.25 38.90 4.12
N ARG A 536 22.07 37.86 4.94
CA ARG A 536 23.10 37.37 5.88
C ARG A 536 24.29 36.78 5.16
N LYS A 537 24.12 36.09 4.03
CA LYS A 537 25.22 35.54 3.21
C LYS A 537 25.96 36.65 2.49
N PHE A 538 25.27 37.70 2.05
CA PHE A 538 25.89 38.90 1.48
C PHE A 538 26.64 39.69 2.54
N PHE A 539 26.03 39.96 3.71
CA PHE A 539 26.71 40.61 4.84
C PHE A 539 27.85 39.76 5.39
N ARG A 540 27.69 38.44 5.52
CA ARG A 540 28.79 37.54 5.92
C ARG A 540 29.86 37.45 4.84
N ARG A 541 29.54 37.51 3.55
CA ARG A 541 30.56 37.59 2.49
C ARG A 541 31.27 38.93 2.50
N ALA A 542 30.57 40.03 2.79
CA ALA A 542 31.19 41.34 2.94
C ALA A 542 32.10 41.41 4.18
N LEU A 543 31.63 40.91 5.33
CA LEU A 543 32.43 40.81 6.55
C LEU A 543 33.59 39.82 6.39
N HIS A 544 33.35 38.65 5.80
CA HIS A 544 34.38 37.64 5.56
C HIS A 544 35.38 38.11 4.51
N ASN A 545 34.98 38.84 3.48
CA ASN A 545 35.94 39.45 2.54
C ASN A 545 36.75 40.57 3.21
N GLN A 546 36.18 41.27 4.19
CA GLN A 546 36.90 42.26 4.99
C GLN A 546 37.87 41.58 5.97
N GLU A 547 37.45 40.51 6.66
CA GLU A 547 38.31 39.67 7.50
C GLU A 547 39.39 38.97 6.67
N LEU A 548 39.07 38.44 5.49
CA LEU A 548 40.04 37.85 4.57
C LEU A 548 41.03 38.90 4.09
N PHE A 549 40.58 40.12 3.79
CA PHE A 549 41.47 41.23 3.43
C PHE A 549 42.35 41.68 4.60
N GLU A 550 41.83 41.71 5.84
CA GLU A 550 42.62 41.99 7.05
C GLU A 550 43.61 40.87 7.36
N VAL A 551 43.22 39.60 7.24
CA VAL A 551 44.08 38.44 7.41
C VAL A 551 45.14 38.37 6.31
N GLU A 552 44.78 38.72 5.07
CA GLU A 552 45.72 38.79 3.96
C GLU A 552 46.69 39.96 4.12
N LYS A 553 46.22 41.11 4.65
CA LYS A 553 47.08 42.23 5.05
C LYS A 553 47.97 41.90 6.24
N GLU A 554 47.48 41.20 7.26
CA GLU A 554 48.29 40.71 8.37
C GLU A 554 49.31 39.68 7.90
N LYS A 555 48.94 38.80 6.96
CA LYS A 555 49.86 37.82 6.37
C LYS A 555 50.91 38.49 5.50
N GLU A 556 50.55 39.51 4.72
CA GLU A 556 51.50 40.37 4.01
C GLU A 556 52.44 41.07 5.00
N LEU A 557 51.90 41.66 6.07
CA LEU A 557 52.69 42.34 7.10
C LEU A 557 53.61 41.37 7.87
N TYR A 558 53.13 40.16 8.13
CA TYR A 558 53.87 39.10 8.80
C TYR A 558 55.00 38.56 7.91
N ASN A 559 54.71 38.30 6.63
CA ASN A 559 55.72 37.89 5.66
C ASN A 559 56.74 39.00 5.40
N ALA A 560 56.32 40.26 5.34
CA ALA A 560 57.20 41.41 5.24
C ALA A 560 58.09 41.55 6.48
N LYS A 561 57.57 41.31 7.69
CA LYS A 561 58.37 41.23 8.91
C LYS A 561 59.40 40.10 8.82
N ILE A 562 59.01 38.88 8.43
CA ILE A 562 59.94 37.76 8.27
C ILE A 562 61.05 38.11 7.27
N GLN A 563 60.69 38.60 6.08
CA GLN A 563 61.65 39.00 5.05
C GLN A 563 62.59 40.10 5.54
N PHE A 564 62.08 41.09 6.27
CA PHE A 564 62.90 42.15 6.87
C PHE A 564 63.96 41.59 7.83
N PHE A 565 63.60 40.64 8.69
CA PHE A 565 64.56 40.05 9.63
C PHE A 565 65.56 39.09 8.97
N THR A 566 65.14 38.31 7.98
CA THR A 566 66.05 37.48 7.18
C THR A 566 67.05 38.35 6.42
N PHE A 567 66.56 39.42 5.78
CA PHE A 567 67.39 40.39 5.07
C PHE A 567 68.40 41.06 6.01
N ILE A 568 67.96 41.58 7.16
CA ILE A 568 68.86 42.21 8.14
C ILE A 568 69.93 41.23 8.64
N THR A 569 69.58 39.97 8.85
CA THR A 569 70.54 39.01 9.41
C THR A 569 71.62 38.65 8.38
N HIS A 570 71.25 38.55 7.10
CA HIS A 570 72.19 38.37 5.98
C HIS A 570 73.07 39.61 5.79
N GLU A 571 72.47 40.81 5.73
CA GLU A 571 73.18 42.10 5.64
C GLU A 571 74.13 42.39 6.82
N ILE A 572 73.85 41.85 8.02
CA ILE A 572 74.77 41.95 9.17
C ILE A 572 75.88 40.90 9.09
N ARG A 573 75.56 39.68 8.65
CA ARG A 573 76.52 38.56 8.63
C ARG A 573 77.62 38.81 7.62
N THR A 574 77.29 39.24 6.41
CA THR A 574 78.26 39.38 5.31
C THR A 574 79.41 40.34 5.63
N PRO A 575 79.17 41.60 6.09
CA PRO A 575 80.26 42.49 6.48
C PRO A 575 81.02 41.97 7.71
N LEU A 576 80.38 41.27 8.64
CA LEU A 576 81.08 40.70 9.80
C LEU A 576 82.01 39.54 9.43
N THR A 577 81.63 38.70 8.47
CA THR A 577 82.49 37.63 7.94
C THR A 577 83.69 38.22 7.20
N LEU A 578 83.46 39.26 6.39
CA LEU A 578 84.51 40.02 5.70
C LEU A 578 85.44 40.81 6.65
N ILE A 579 84.99 41.15 7.86
CA ILE A 579 85.86 41.71 8.91
C ILE A 579 86.62 40.61 9.65
N LYS A 580 85.98 39.47 9.93
CA LYS A 580 86.55 38.39 10.73
C LYS A 580 87.71 37.68 10.02
N ALA A 581 87.53 37.32 8.74
CA ALA A 581 88.50 36.51 8.01
C ALA A 581 89.87 37.21 7.84
N PRO A 582 89.96 38.50 7.44
CA PRO A 582 91.23 39.23 7.41
C PRO A 582 91.81 39.45 8.81
N LEU A 583 90.97 39.66 9.82
CA LEU A 583 91.41 39.87 11.20
C LEU A 583 92.06 38.61 11.80
N GLU A 584 91.49 37.43 11.55
CA GLU A 584 92.13 36.14 11.94
C GLU A 584 93.45 35.91 11.21
N LYS A 585 93.57 36.33 9.94
CA LYS A 585 94.82 36.27 9.16
C LYS A 585 95.93 37.12 9.80
N ILE A 586 95.62 38.32 10.26
CA ILE A 586 96.57 39.23 10.94
C ILE A 586 96.93 38.73 12.35
N LEU A 587 95.96 38.21 13.10
CA LEU A 587 96.22 37.62 14.42
C LEU A 587 97.12 36.37 14.32
N ARG A 588 97.02 35.58 13.24
CA ARG A 588 97.86 34.41 12.98
C ARG A 588 99.23 34.75 12.39
N SER A 589 99.36 35.84 11.63
CA SER A 589 100.64 36.27 11.06
C SER A 589 101.61 36.89 12.09
N ASN A 590 101.14 37.13 13.32
CA ASN A 590 101.93 37.66 14.44
C ASN A 590 102.59 39.03 14.17
N ASP A 591 102.01 39.80 13.24
CA ASP A 591 102.55 41.05 12.72
C ASP A 591 101.89 42.26 13.44
N GLY A 592 102.65 43.03 14.22
CA GLY A 592 102.16 44.19 14.99
C GLY A 592 102.73 44.31 16.41
N ASN A 593 102.51 45.44 17.09
CA ASN A 593 102.92 45.63 18.50
C ASN A 593 101.86 45.08 19.48
N GLU A 594 102.22 44.85 20.76
CA GLU A 594 101.33 44.31 21.80
C GLU A 594 99.99 45.06 21.91
N ALA A 595 99.99 46.39 21.78
CA ALA A 595 98.77 47.20 21.83
C ALA A 595 97.87 46.98 20.60
N THR A 596 98.45 46.83 19.41
CA THR A 596 97.73 46.47 18.18
C THR A 596 97.13 45.08 18.31
N LYS A 597 97.88 44.12 18.90
CA LYS A 597 97.40 42.76 19.12
C LYS A 597 96.21 42.71 20.07
N GLN A 598 96.27 43.43 21.19
CA GLN A 598 95.13 43.57 22.11
C GLN A 598 93.91 44.22 21.44
N ASN A 599 94.10 45.27 20.64
CA ASN A 599 93.01 45.91 19.91
C ASN A 599 92.39 44.97 18.85
N LEU A 600 93.21 44.19 18.14
CA LEU A 600 92.74 43.19 17.19
C LEU A 600 92.00 42.04 17.89
N GLU A 601 92.44 41.60 19.07
CA GLU A 601 91.71 40.63 19.88
C GLU A 601 90.35 41.18 20.37
N ILE A 602 90.29 42.46 20.76
CA ILE A 602 89.04 43.12 21.13
C ILE A 602 88.09 43.21 19.94
N ILE A 603 88.58 43.59 18.75
CA ILE A 603 87.77 43.65 17.53
C ILE A 603 87.30 42.23 17.18
N GLY A 604 88.18 41.23 17.19
CA GLY A 604 87.82 39.83 16.95
C GLY A 604 86.76 39.30 17.91
N LYS A 605 86.88 39.61 19.20
CA LYS A 605 85.88 39.24 20.22
C LYS A 605 84.53 39.90 19.97
N ASN A 606 84.50 41.17 19.53
CA ASN A 606 83.25 41.86 19.20
C ASN A 606 82.63 41.36 17.89
N THR A 607 83.44 41.10 16.87
CA THR A 607 82.98 40.50 15.61
C THR A 607 82.40 39.11 15.84
N GLN A 608 83.08 38.27 16.64
CA GLN A 608 82.55 36.96 17.03
C GLN A 608 81.25 37.08 17.83
N ARG A 609 81.18 38.02 18.78
CA ARG A 609 79.96 38.26 19.56
C ARG A 609 78.77 38.66 18.67
N LEU A 610 79.00 39.48 17.65
CA LEU A 610 77.95 39.89 16.71
C LEU A 610 77.52 38.73 15.79
N LEU A 611 78.47 37.88 15.38
CA LEU A 611 78.17 36.65 14.64
C LEU A 611 77.35 35.66 15.49
N ASP A 612 77.71 35.48 16.76
CA ASP A 612 76.95 34.63 17.69
C ASP A 612 75.53 35.17 17.91
N LEU A 613 75.38 36.49 18.01
CA LEU A 613 74.08 37.14 18.12
C LEU A 613 73.24 36.95 16.85
N SER A 614 73.86 37.10 15.67
CA SER A 614 73.23 36.84 14.38
C SER A 614 72.75 35.38 14.27
N ASN A 615 73.58 34.43 14.69
CA ASN A 615 73.22 33.00 14.71
C ASN A 615 72.10 32.69 15.73
N GLN A 616 72.09 33.32 16.90
CA GLN A 616 70.99 33.19 17.87
C GLN A 616 69.67 33.73 17.31
N LEU A 617 69.72 34.82 16.53
CA LEU A 617 68.55 35.38 15.85
C LEU A 617 68.00 34.42 14.78
N LEU A 618 68.89 33.70 14.07
CA LEU A 618 68.50 32.67 13.11
C LEU A 618 67.96 31.40 13.77
N ASP A 619 68.56 30.96 14.87
CA ASP A 619 68.03 29.82 15.64
C ASP A 619 66.62 30.13 16.18
N PHE A 620 66.41 31.35 16.69
CA PHE A 620 65.08 31.83 17.07
C PHE A 620 64.10 31.82 15.89
N ARG A 621 64.51 32.33 14.72
CA ARG A 621 63.71 32.28 13.48
C ARG A 621 63.36 30.86 13.06
N LYS A 622 64.31 29.92 13.12
CA LYS A 622 64.05 28.51 12.80
C LYS A 622 62.99 27.93 13.72
N THR A 623 63.06 28.22 15.02
CA THR A 623 62.06 27.72 15.98
C THR A 623 60.67 28.33 15.83
N GLU A 624 60.52 29.56 15.31
CA GLU A 624 59.20 30.16 15.01
C GLU A 624 58.65 29.77 13.63
N SER A 625 59.48 29.20 12.74
CA SER A 625 59.03 28.78 11.41
C SER A 625 58.05 27.60 11.48
N ARG A 626 56.96 27.67 10.69
CA ARG A 626 55.99 26.57 10.60
C ARG A 626 56.68 25.34 10.01
N GLY A 627 56.91 24.33 10.84
CA GLY A 627 57.51 23.05 10.42
C GLY A 627 58.83 22.68 11.10
N PHE A 628 59.32 23.47 12.05
CA PHE A 628 60.47 23.08 12.89
C PHE A 628 60.17 21.77 13.64
N ARG A 629 61.05 20.78 13.50
CA ARG A 629 60.93 19.45 14.12
C ARG A 629 62.24 19.08 14.78
N LEU A 630 62.16 18.54 15.98
CA LEU A 630 63.31 17.95 16.67
C LEU A 630 63.54 16.52 16.21
N ASN A 631 64.81 16.10 16.22
CA ASN A 631 65.20 14.74 15.88
C ASN A 631 65.46 13.94 17.16
N PHE A 632 64.50 13.12 17.58
CA PHE A 632 64.59 12.37 18.83
C PHE A 632 65.43 11.10 18.67
N VAL A 633 66.55 11.05 19.37
CA VAL A 633 67.43 9.88 19.40
C VAL A 633 67.51 9.35 20.84
N LYS A 634 67.45 8.03 21.00
CA LYS A 634 67.66 7.39 22.30
C LYS A 634 69.07 7.72 22.80
N THR A 635 69.14 8.53 23.85
CA THR A 635 70.38 9.10 24.36
C THR A 635 70.53 8.77 25.84
N ASP A 636 71.75 8.44 26.25
CA ASP A 636 72.16 8.40 27.66
C ASP A 636 72.31 9.84 28.17
N VAL A 637 71.29 10.31 28.88
CA VAL A 637 71.23 11.68 29.39
C VAL A 637 72.28 11.90 30.46
N THR A 638 72.54 10.91 31.32
CA THR A 638 73.55 11.02 32.38
C THR A 638 74.94 11.25 31.75
N LEU A 639 75.31 10.45 30.75
CA LEU A 639 76.57 10.61 30.03
C LEU A 639 76.64 11.91 29.22
N LEU A 640 75.52 12.33 28.60
CA LEU A 640 75.48 13.61 27.87
C LEU A 640 75.68 14.79 28.83
N MET A 641 75.09 14.75 30.02
CA MET A 641 75.26 15.78 31.06
C MET A 641 76.71 15.85 31.56
N GLU A 642 77.39 14.72 31.76
CA GLU A 642 78.82 14.70 32.11
C GLU A 642 79.68 15.35 31.02
N ASN A 643 79.40 15.07 29.75
CA ASN A 643 80.08 15.69 28.62
C ASN A 643 79.84 17.21 28.56
N ILE A 644 78.62 17.67 28.85
CA ILE A 644 78.28 19.09 28.90
C ILE A 644 78.97 19.78 30.07
N LEU A 645 79.10 19.12 31.23
CA LEU A 645 79.68 19.71 32.43
C LEU A 645 81.21 19.79 32.40
N THR A 646 81.88 18.87 31.71
CA THR A 646 83.36 18.77 31.68
C THR A 646 84.06 20.10 31.34
N PRO A 647 83.65 20.87 30.31
CA PRO A 647 84.26 22.17 30.00
C PRO A 647 83.94 23.28 31.01
N PHE A 648 82.85 23.15 31.78
CA PHE A 648 82.41 24.18 32.73
C PHE A 648 83.11 24.10 34.09
N ILE A 649 83.55 22.90 34.51
CA ILE A 649 84.21 22.70 35.81
C ILE A 649 85.44 23.62 35.99
N PRO A 650 86.39 23.72 35.03
CA PRO A 650 87.53 24.63 35.16
C PRO A 650 87.13 26.11 35.17
N VAL A 651 86.06 26.47 34.45
CA VAL A 651 85.58 27.86 34.35
C VAL A 651 84.97 28.30 35.69
N PHE A 652 84.14 27.45 36.31
CA PHE A 652 83.59 27.73 37.65
C PHE A 652 84.69 27.86 38.71
N GLN A 653 85.74 27.02 38.63
CA GLN A 653 86.89 27.12 39.54
C GLN A 653 87.70 28.41 39.32
N ASN A 654 87.95 28.81 38.07
CA ASN A 654 88.65 30.06 37.75
C ASN A 654 87.88 31.30 38.24
N GLU A 655 86.54 31.29 38.20
CA GLU A 655 85.70 32.38 38.71
C GLU A 655 85.37 32.25 40.21
N SER A 656 86.07 31.38 40.94
CA SER A 656 85.91 31.15 42.40
C SER A 656 84.49 30.77 42.82
N LYS A 657 83.73 30.09 41.95
CA LYS A 657 82.38 29.58 42.23
C LYS A 657 82.44 28.17 42.83
N LYS A 658 81.66 27.91 43.88
CA LYS A 658 81.43 26.57 44.43
C LYS A 658 80.42 25.85 43.56
N PHE A 659 80.87 24.82 42.85
CA PHE A 659 80.04 23.98 41.99
C PHE A 659 79.91 22.56 42.55
N SER A 660 78.68 22.06 42.62
CA SER A 660 78.40 20.64 42.86
C SER A 660 77.39 20.11 41.84
N ALA A 661 77.61 18.88 41.38
CA ALA A 661 76.72 18.16 40.50
C ALA A 661 76.27 16.87 41.18
N ASP A 662 74.97 16.67 41.28
CA ASP A 662 74.33 15.44 41.76
C ASP A 662 73.67 14.74 40.57
N LEU A 663 74.33 13.70 40.08
CA LEU A 663 73.89 12.87 38.96
C LEU A 663 73.55 11.47 39.48
N PRO A 664 72.44 10.86 39.01
CA PRO A 664 72.01 9.56 39.51
C PRO A 664 72.95 8.44 39.08
N GLU A 665 73.27 7.51 40.01
CA GLU A 665 74.14 6.35 39.72
C GLU A 665 73.60 5.44 38.60
N LYS A 666 72.28 5.43 38.41
CA LYS A 666 71.63 4.70 37.32
C LYS A 666 71.46 5.63 36.12
N HIS A 667 72.08 5.27 35.00
CA HIS A 667 72.00 6.00 33.74
C HIS A 667 70.54 6.19 33.27
N ILE A 668 70.17 7.43 32.95
CA ILE A 668 68.87 7.79 32.40
C ILE A 668 68.92 7.74 30.87
N PHE A 669 68.12 6.89 30.25
CA PHE A 669 68.00 6.82 28.79
C PHE A 669 66.69 7.45 28.33
N ALA A 670 66.76 8.55 27.58
CA ALA A 670 65.60 9.26 27.06
C ALA A 670 65.69 9.51 25.54
N TYR A 671 64.54 9.60 24.87
CA TYR A 671 64.47 10.04 23.47
C TYR A 671 64.46 11.56 23.42
N ILE A 672 65.63 12.16 23.14
CA ILE A 672 65.81 13.61 23.10
C ILE A 672 66.56 14.01 21.83
N ASP A 673 66.41 15.26 21.40
CA ASP A 673 67.30 15.85 20.42
C ASP A 673 68.56 16.31 21.14
N ARG A 674 69.69 15.69 20.81
CA ARG A 674 70.96 15.91 21.52
C ARG A 674 71.42 17.35 21.43
N ASP A 675 71.23 18.01 20.29
CA ASP A 675 71.69 19.38 20.07
C ASP A 675 70.81 20.38 20.81
N ALA A 676 69.48 20.22 20.70
CA ALA A 676 68.55 21.09 21.39
C ALA A 676 68.63 20.91 22.92
N PHE A 677 68.79 19.69 23.43
CA PHE A 677 69.04 19.43 24.86
C PHE A 677 70.35 20.09 25.32
N THR A 678 71.43 19.93 24.55
CA THR A 678 72.73 20.55 24.85
C THR A 678 72.63 22.07 24.90
N LYS A 679 71.92 22.70 23.94
CA LYS A 679 71.67 24.15 23.92
C LYS A 679 70.90 24.62 25.15
N ILE A 680 69.85 23.90 25.56
CA ILE A 680 69.05 24.24 26.75
C ILE A 680 69.94 24.24 28.01
N VAL A 681 70.62 23.13 28.28
CA VAL A 681 71.42 22.96 29.50
C VAL A 681 72.61 23.93 29.52
N THR A 682 73.30 24.11 28.40
CA THR A 682 74.40 25.08 28.27
C THR A 682 73.93 26.51 28.55
N ASN A 683 72.74 26.89 28.09
CA ASN A 683 72.18 28.20 28.38
C ASN A 683 71.79 28.37 29.86
N MET A 684 71.23 27.34 30.50
CA MET A 684 70.97 27.35 31.95
C MET A 684 72.27 27.50 32.76
N LEU A 685 73.33 26.77 32.39
CA LEU A 685 74.63 26.81 33.05
C LEU A 685 75.35 28.15 32.85
N THR A 686 75.35 28.69 31.63
CA THR A 686 75.96 30.02 31.37
C THR A 686 75.20 31.14 32.07
N ASN A 687 73.88 31.04 32.23
CA ASN A 687 73.13 31.98 33.07
C ASN A 687 73.48 31.80 34.56
N ALA A 688 73.60 30.57 35.06
CA ALA A 688 74.03 30.33 36.44
C ALA A 688 75.45 30.88 36.70
N LEU A 689 76.39 30.70 35.77
CA LEU A 689 77.74 31.28 35.85
C LEU A 689 77.69 32.80 36.00
N LYS A 690 76.90 33.47 35.15
CA LYS A 690 76.81 34.93 35.09
C LYS A 690 76.14 35.57 36.30
N TYR A 691 75.06 34.96 36.80
CA TYR A 691 74.17 35.59 37.77
C TYR A 691 74.36 35.08 39.21
N SER A 692 75.10 33.99 39.43
CA SER A 692 75.41 33.49 40.77
C SER A 692 76.40 34.40 41.51
N SER A 693 76.32 34.41 42.84
CA SER A 693 77.28 35.08 43.72
C SER A 693 78.46 34.15 44.03
N GLU A 694 78.20 32.98 44.63
CA GLU A 694 79.21 31.99 44.98
C GLU A 694 78.82 30.55 44.62
N THR A 695 77.54 30.20 44.69
CA THR A 695 77.11 28.78 44.71
C THR A 695 76.26 28.41 43.50
N ILE A 696 76.63 27.31 42.83
CA ILE A 696 75.87 26.70 41.74
C ILE A 696 75.74 25.20 42.00
N VAL A 697 74.52 24.70 41.98
CA VAL A 697 74.22 23.27 42.15
C VAL A 697 73.42 22.78 40.95
N LEU A 698 73.86 21.69 40.34
CA LEU A 698 73.10 20.99 39.32
C LEU A 698 72.63 19.64 39.86
N THR A 699 71.34 19.37 39.75
CA THR A 699 70.75 18.09 40.15
C THR A 699 69.98 17.48 38.99
N CYS A 700 70.28 16.22 38.66
CA CYS A 700 69.50 15.45 37.69
C CYS A 700 68.62 14.44 38.42
N ILE A 701 67.31 14.63 38.36
CA ILE A 701 66.33 13.81 39.06
C ILE A 701 65.81 12.74 38.10
N PRO A 702 65.98 11.44 38.43
CA PRO A 702 65.48 10.35 37.59
C PRO A 702 63.94 10.32 37.54
N PRO A 703 63.35 9.70 36.51
CA PRO A 703 61.91 9.67 36.33
C PRO A 703 61.22 8.81 37.41
N ASP A 704 60.09 9.31 37.94
CA ASP A 704 59.19 8.55 38.82
C ASP A 704 58.22 7.68 38.00
N GLU A 705 57.84 6.51 38.51
CA GLU A 705 56.98 5.52 37.83
C GLU A 705 55.61 6.11 37.41
N ALA A 706 55.14 7.15 38.11
CA ALA A 706 53.87 7.82 37.82
C ALA A 706 53.96 8.94 36.76
N SER A 707 55.12 9.58 36.56
CA SER A 707 55.25 10.78 35.73
C SER A 707 55.90 10.53 34.38
N GLY A 708 56.81 9.56 34.27
CA GLY A 708 57.53 9.28 33.02
C GLY A 708 58.44 10.42 32.53
N THR A 709 58.70 11.43 33.37
CA THR A 709 59.54 12.61 33.08
C THR A 709 60.75 12.67 33.99
N PHE A 710 61.92 13.02 33.45
CA PHE A 710 63.11 13.33 34.24
C PHE A 710 63.29 14.84 34.34
N GLN A 711 64.04 15.31 35.36
CA GLN A 711 64.26 16.75 35.58
C GLN A 711 65.73 17.09 35.67
N VAL A 712 66.11 18.22 35.08
CA VAL A 712 67.43 18.85 35.27
C VAL A 712 67.22 20.19 35.96
N VAL A 713 67.73 20.31 37.19
CA VAL A 713 67.55 21.49 38.03
C VAL A 713 68.89 22.19 38.19
N VAL A 714 68.94 23.47 37.83
CA VAL A 714 70.10 24.34 38.07
C VAL A 714 69.71 25.36 39.14
N THR A 715 70.37 25.27 40.29
CA THR A 715 70.17 26.15 41.46
C THR A 715 71.34 27.12 41.59
N ASN A 716 71.07 28.40 41.86
CA ASN A 716 72.11 29.39 42.14
C ASN A 716 71.68 30.46 43.14
N ASP A 717 72.65 31.08 43.81
CA ASP A 717 72.50 32.12 44.85
C ASP A 717 72.49 33.57 44.29
N GLY A 718 72.11 33.73 43.02
CA GLY A 718 71.97 35.04 42.38
C GLY A 718 70.76 35.86 42.86
N LEU A 719 70.58 37.05 42.29
CA LEU A 719 69.41 37.90 42.57
C LEU A 719 68.10 37.16 42.25
N VAL A 720 67.18 37.10 43.21
CA VAL A 720 65.88 36.43 43.05
C VAL A 720 65.00 37.17 42.05
N VAL A 721 64.36 36.44 41.14
CA VAL A 721 63.47 37.01 40.12
C VAL A 721 62.12 37.43 40.75
N PRO A 722 61.73 38.71 40.65
CA PRO A 722 60.46 39.20 41.21
C PRO A 722 59.25 38.45 40.66
N GLU A 723 58.26 38.17 41.50
CA GLU A 723 57.09 37.33 41.16
C GLU A 723 56.37 37.77 39.88
N LYS A 724 56.26 39.08 39.64
CA LYS A 724 55.60 39.66 38.45
C LYS A 724 56.38 39.44 37.15
N GLU A 725 57.67 39.13 37.24
CA GLU A 725 58.59 39.06 36.11
C GLU A 725 59.04 37.61 35.83
N ARG A 726 58.66 36.64 36.66
CA ARG A 726 59.02 35.20 36.53
C ARG A 726 58.60 34.58 35.19
N GLU A 727 57.48 35.02 34.62
CA GLU A 727 57.08 34.59 33.27
C GLU A 727 57.72 35.46 32.18
N GLN A 728 58.03 36.72 32.48
CA GLN A 728 58.60 37.67 31.52
C GLN A 728 60.07 37.36 31.19
N ILE A 729 60.84 36.75 32.10
CA ILE A 729 62.22 36.31 31.80
C ILE A 729 62.32 35.28 30.67
N PHE A 730 61.21 34.61 30.33
CA PHE A 730 61.12 33.71 29.19
C PHE A 730 60.57 34.37 27.93
N THR A 731 60.27 35.67 27.96
CA THR A 731 59.88 36.43 26.76
C THR A 731 61.12 36.93 26.00
N PRO A 732 61.15 36.85 24.66
CA PRO A 732 62.32 37.25 23.89
C PRO A 732 62.70 38.72 24.15
N PHE A 733 64.01 38.97 24.27
CA PHE A 733 64.62 40.29 24.51
C PHE A 733 64.32 40.91 25.88
N TYR A 734 63.63 40.21 26.77
CA TYR A 734 63.36 40.70 28.11
C TYR A 734 64.56 40.51 29.03
N ARG A 735 64.89 41.55 29.80
CA ARG A 735 65.97 41.55 30.80
C ARG A 735 65.52 42.32 32.04
N LEU A 736 65.89 41.83 33.22
CA LEU A 736 65.59 42.53 34.48
C LEU A 736 66.38 43.83 34.54
N LYS A 737 65.75 44.92 34.97
CA LYS A 737 66.39 46.25 35.08
C LYS A 737 67.63 46.23 35.97
N GLU A 738 67.62 45.45 37.05
CA GLU A 738 68.76 45.33 37.97
C GLU A 738 69.95 44.58 37.35
N THR A 739 69.74 43.83 36.26
CA THR A 739 70.79 43.08 35.55
C THR A 739 71.06 43.60 34.13
N GLU A 740 70.53 44.77 33.75
CA GLU A 740 70.72 45.40 32.43
C GLU A 740 72.21 45.62 32.10
N ASN A 741 73.02 45.97 33.10
CA ASN A 741 74.45 46.21 32.95
C ASN A 741 75.30 44.94 32.74
N MET A 742 74.73 43.74 32.95
CA MET A 742 75.42 42.48 32.66
C MET A 742 75.35 42.13 31.16
N GLN A 743 76.16 41.18 30.68
CA GLN A 743 76.26 40.89 29.24
C GLN A 743 75.30 39.75 28.82
N GLY A 744 74.20 40.08 28.10
CA GLY A 744 73.24 39.09 27.57
C GLY A 744 72.26 39.65 26.52
N SER A 745 71.82 38.80 25.59
CA SER A 745 70.91 39.16 24.49
C SER A 745 69.42 39.11 24.84
N GLY A 746 69.05 38.48 25.97
CA GLY A 746 67.65 38.26 26.36
C GLY A 746 66.92 37.20 25.52
N ILE A 747 67.63 36.48 24.63
CA ILE A 747 67.02 35.48 23.72
C ILE A 747 67.18 34.05 24.27
N GLY A 748 68.21 33.80 25.08
CA GLY A 748 68.58 32.45 25.51
C GLY A 748 67.44 31.70 26.21
N LEU A 749 66.87 32.27 27.29
CA LEU A 749 65.84 31.59 28.07
C LEU A 749 64.53 31.40 27.29
N SER A 750 64.15 32.35 26.44
CA SER A 750 63.00 32.19 25.55
C SER A 750 63.22 31.05 24.55
N LEU A 751 64.42 30.96 23.96
CA LEU A 751 64.78 29.86 23.06
C LEU A 751 64.79 28.51 23.79
N SER A 752 65.35 28.46 25.01
CA SER A 752 65.35 27.25 25.82
C SER A 752 63.93 26.78 26.14
N ARG A 753 62.99 27.69 26.46
CA ARG A 753 61.59 27.33 26.74
C ARG A 753 60.88 26.80 25.50
N THR A 754 61.12 27.41 24.34
CA THR A 754 60.58 26.93 23.06
C THR A 754 61.13 25.54 22.71
N LEU A 755 62.44 25.32 22.85
CA LEU A 755 63.06 24.02 22.59
C LEU A 755 62.60 22.94 23.58
N ALA A 756 62.38 23.28 24.85
CA ALA A 756 61.80 22.36 25.82
C ALA A 756 60.34 22.03 25.48
N GLY A 757 59.55 23.01 25.04
CA GLY A 757 58.19 22.80 24.53
C GLY A 757 58.15 21.87 23.32
N PHE A 758 59.11 21.98 22.39
CA PHE A 758 59.24 21.03 21.28
C PHE A 758 59.65 19.62 21.72
N HIS A 759 60.32 19.46 22.87
CA HIS A 759 60.54 18.16 23.51
C HIS A 759 59.32 17.66 24.31
N HIS A 760 58.15 18.30 24.15
CA HIS A 760 56.95 18.05 24.96
C HIS A 760 57.19 18.19 26.47
N GLY A 761 58.15 19.03 26.84
CA GLY A 761 58.52 19.35 28.21
C GLY A 761 58.34 20.85 28.53
N SER A 762 58.85 21.27 29.68
CA SER A 762 58.81 22.66 30.13
C SER A 762 60.13 23.10 30.76
N ILE A 763 60.35 24.41 30.78
CA ILE A 763 61.33 25.04 31.68
C ILE A 763 60.56 25.99 32.57
N ASP A 764 60.68 25.76 33.87
CA ASP A 764 60.00 26.52 34.91
C ASP A 764 61.02 27.17 35.86
N TYR A 765 60.59 28.23 36.53
CA TYR A 765 61.38 28.93 37.54
C TYR A 765 60.73 28.79 38.92
N ARG A 766 61.54 28.53 39.94
CA ARG A 766 61.13 28.51 41.35
C ARG A 766 62.18 29.17 42.24
N GLU A 767 61.73 29.68 43.38
CA GLU A 767 62.59 30.17 44.45
C GLU A 767 62.62 29.13 45.57
N THR A 768 63.81 28.79 46.08
CA THR A 768 63.94 27.88 47.23
C THR A 768 63.58 28.57 48.53
N GLN A 769 63.29 27.80 49.59
CA GLN A 769 63.02 28.36 50.92
C GLN A 769 64.22 29.17 51.48
N GLU A 770 65.42 28.92 50.97
CA GLU A 770 66.66 29.60 51.34
C GLU A 770 66.96 30.84 50.47
N GLY A 771 66.07 31.19 49.54
CA GLY A 771 66.20 32.36 48.66
C GLY A 771 67.09 32.12 47.43
N PHE A 772 67.27 30.87 46.99
CA PHE A 772 68.02 30.56 45.77
C PHE A 772 67.11 30.45 44.54
N ASN A 773 67.66 30.77 43.38
CA ASN A 773 67.01 30.62 42.09
C ASN A 773 67.10 29.19 41.58
N GLN A 774 65.98 28.56 41.25
CA GLN A 774 65.91 27.26 40.59
C GLN A 774 65.30 27.37 39.20
N PHE A 775 66.07 26.95 38.19
CA PHE A 775 65.58 26.72 36.84
C PHE A 775 65.43 25.21 36.63
N ILE A 776 64.22 24.77 36.32
CA ILE A 776 63.83 23.36 36.29
C ILE A 776 63.43 23.02 34.86
N LEU A 777 64.25 22.22 34.18
CA LEU A 777 63.91 21.60 32.91
C LEU A 777 63.21 20.26 33.19
N ILE A 778 62.00 20.09 32.67
CA ILE A 778 61.19 18.87 32.80
C ILE A 778 61.01 18.27 31.42
N LEU A 779 61.53 17.07 31.18
CA LEU A 779 61.41 16.38 29.89
C LEU A 779 60.88 14.95 30.03
N PRO A 780 60.01 14.48 29.11
CA PRO A 780 59.56 13.10 29.07
C PRO A 780 60.67 12.14 28.60
N VAL A 781 60.73 10.95 29.19
CA VAL A 781 61.72 9.90 28.85
C VAL A 781 61.44 9.29 27.48
N ARG A 782 60.16 9.18 27.12
CA ARG A 782 59.70 8.74 25.79
C ARG A 782 58.90 9.85 25.17
N GLN A 783 59.29 10.24 23.96
CA GLN A 783 58.51 11.14 23.13
C GLN A 783 57.74 10.28 22.13
N GLU A 784 56.48 10.61 21.86
CA GLU A 784 55.71 9.93 20.82
C GLU A 784 56.37 10.21 19.47
N ALA A 785 57.18 9.25 19.01
CA ALA A 785 57.87 9.36 17.73
C ALA A 785 56.84 9.30 16.60
N TYR A 786 56.82 10.33 15.75
CA TYR A 786 56.41 10.15 14.36
C TYR A 786 57.44 9.21 13.72
N ASN A 787 57.10 7.92 13.64
CA ASN A 787 57.85 6.94 12.88
C ASN A 787 57.97 7.43 11.43
N PHE A 788 59.17 7.82 11.02
CA PHE A 788 59.52 7.83 9.61
C PHE A 788 60.05 6.45 9.27
N ASP A 789 59.14 5.61 8.76
CA ASP A 789 59.51 4.46 7.95
C ASP A 789 60.17 5.01 6.67
N LEU A 790 61.48 4.85 6.56
CA LEU A 790 62.14 4.80 5.26
C LEU A 790 62.91 3.50 5.21
N SER A 791 62.17 2.49 4.77
CA SER A 791 62.70 1.23 4.26
C SER A 791 63.63 1.51 3.08
N GLU A 792 64.76 0.79 3.10
CA GLU A 792 65.71 0.58 2.01
C GLU A 792 65.03 0.28 0.67
N VAL A 793 65.55 0.82 -0.44
CA VAL A 793 65.98 0.06 -1.64
C VAL A 793 66.89 0.99 -2.51
N PRO A 794 67.71 0.48 -3.43
CA PRO A 794 69.03 -0.12 -3.24
C PRO A 794 70.16 0.63 -3.98
N GLU A 795 71.40 0.27 -3.61
CA GLU A 795 72.58 0.45 -4.46
C GLU A 795 72.39 -0.21 -5.84
N THR A 796 72.69 0.52 -6.90
CA THR A 796 73.24 -0.06 -8.13
C THR A 796 74.36 0.83 -8.62
N GLY A 797 75.58 0.36 -8.42
CA GLY A 797 76.76 0.95 -9.03
C GLY A 797 76.83 0.67 -10.54
N ARG A 798 77.54 1.54 -11.26
CA ARG A 798 78.51 1.10 -12.26
C ARG A 798 79.49 2.20 -12.62
N GLU A 799 80.70 1.72 -12.87
CA GLU A 799 81.97 2.40 -13.11
C GLU A 799 82.04 3.23 -14.41
N VAL A 800 82.76 4.35 -14.28
CA VAL A 800 83.88 4.84 -15.10
C VAL A 800 83.71 4.99 -16.62
N LEU A 801 83.89 6.22 -17.10
CA LEU A 801 84.78 6.57 -18.22
C LEU A 801 85.40 7.96 -17.97
N ALA A 802 86.69 8.00 -17.59
CA ALA A 802 87.59 9.11 -17.90
C ALA A 802 87.95 9.04 -19.41
N PRO A 803 88.37 10.11 -20.14
CA PRO A 803 89.41 11.05 -19.68
C PRO A 803 89.47 12.50 -20.29
N VAL A 804 90.23 13.40 -19.61
CA VAL A 804 91.31 14.31 -20.12
C VAL A 804 90.93 15.57 -20.96
N ILE A 805 91.44 16.81 -20.78
CA ILE A 805 92.39 17.54 -19.89
C ILE A 805 92.02 19.04 -19.97
N SER A 806 91.99 19.75 -18.83
CA SER A 806 92.43 21.15 -18.69
C SER A 806 93.02 21.33 -17.28
N GLU A 807 94.12 22.06 -17.14
CA GLU A 807 95.10 21.92 -16.05
C GLU A 807 94.73 22.59 -14.70
N LYS A 808 93.49 23.03 -14.50
CA LYS A 808 92.93 23.41 -13.18
C LYS A 808 91.44 23.01 -13.10
N PRO A 809 90.95 22.44 -11.98
CA PRO A 809 89.52 22.17 -11.82
C PRO A 809 88.72 23.47 -11.83
N VAL A 810 87.55 23.46 -12.46
CA VAL A 810 86.70 24.64 -12.63
C VAL A 810 85.67 24.74 -11.50
N VAL A 811 85.70 25.85 -10.76
CA VAL A 811 84.75 26.15 -9.68
C VAL A 811 83.82 27.27 -10.12
N LEU A 812 82.51 27.02 -10.11
CA LEU A 812 81.49 28.03 -10.32
C LEU A 812 81.09 28.63 -8.98
N ILE A 813 81.40 29.91 -8.77
CA ILE A 813 81.01 30.69 -7.60
C ILE A 813 79.76 31.49 -7.97
N VAL A 814 78.66 31.20 -7.28
CA VAL A 814 77.38 31.88 -7.44
C VAL A 814 77.12 32.69 -6.18
N GLU A 815 77.29 34.00 -6.28
CA GLU A 815 77.25 34.91 -5.14
C GLU A 815 76.72 36.26 -5.65
N ASP A 816 75.67 36.80 -5.05
CA ASP A 816 75.03 38.00 -5.55
C ASP A 816 75.77 39.27 -5.10
N GLN A 817 76.47 39.20 -3.97
CA GLN A 817 77.24 40.33 -3.46
C GLN A 817 78.61 40.44 -4.15
N PRO A 818 78.87 41.51 -4.92
CA PRO A 818 80.06 41.61 -5.75
C PRO A 818 81.37 41.58 -4.96
N ASP A 819 81.39 42.13 -3.74
CA ASP A 819 82.59 42.15 -2.88
C ASP A 819 82.92 40.75 -2.33
N MET A 820 81.91 39.98 -1.90
CA MET A 820 82.08 38.60 -1.46
C MET A 820 82.46 37.68 -2.62
N ARG A 821 81.80 37.83 -3.77
CA ARG A 821 82.09 37.05 -4.97
C ARG A 821 83.53 37.26 -5.41
N ARG A 822 83.97 38.52 -5.47
CA ARG A 822 85.35 38.87 -5.80
C ARG A 822 86.35 38.32 -4.78
N PHE A 823 86.05 38.42 -3.49
CA PHE A 823 86.92 37.88 -2.44
C PHE A 823 87.08 36.35 -2.55
N LEU A 824 85.97 35.62 -2.73
CA LEU A 824 86.00 34.17 -2.92
C LEU A 824 86.72 33.78 -4.21
N ALA A 825 86.48 34.53 -5.29
CA ALA A 825 87.16 34.32 -6.56
C ALA A 825 88.67 34.54 -6.42
N GLU A 826 89.12 35.62 -5.79
CA GLU A 826 90.55 35.91 -5.57
C GLU A 826 91.26 34.83 -4.73
N GLU A 827 90.64 34.34 -3.66
CA GLU A 827 91.23 33.30 -2.79
C GLU A 827 91.29 31.92 -3.51
N LEU A 828 90.31 31.59 -4.35
CA LEU A 828 90.25 30.29 -5.03
C LEU A 828 91.02 30.26 -6.36
N ASN A 829 91.22 31.39 -7.03
CA ASN A 829 91.89 31.49 -8.34
C ASN A 829 93.37 31.04 -8.30
N CYS A 830 93.99 31.01 -7.11
CA CYS A 830 95.31 30.45 -6.91
C CYS A 830 95.37 28.97 -7.35
N ASN A 831 94.35 28.17 -7.01
CA ASN A 831 94.35 26.71 -7.17
C ASN A 831 93.32 26.19 -8.18
N TYR A 832 92.28 26.98 -8.49
CA TYR A 832 91.16 26.60 -9.36
C TYR A 832 90.97 27.62 -10.49
N GLU A 833 90.31 27.21 -11.58
CA GLU A 833 89.77 28.17 -12.55
C GLU A 833 88.37 28.58 -12.07
N VAL A 834 88.16 29.87 -11.85
CA VAL A 834 86.93 30.37 -11.22
C VAL A 834 86.01 30.99 -12.27
N ILE A 835 84.78 30.50 -12.33
CA ILE A 835 83.68 31.13 -13.07
C ILE A 835 82.77 31.81 -12.05
N GLU A 836 82.40 33.05 -12.32
CA GLU A 836 81.56 33.86 -11.43
C GLU A 836 80.15 34.01 -12.01
N ALA A 837 79.13 33.90 -11.16
CA ALA A 837 77.74 34.14 -11.49
C ALA A 837 77.06 34.95 -10.39
N GLU A 838 76.14 35.84 -10.75
CA GLU A 838 75.47 36.72 -9.78
C GLU A 838 74.19 36.11 -9.20
N ASN A 839 73.68 35.03 -9.80
CA ASN A 839 72.47 34.34 -9.36
C ASN A 839 72.35 32.94 -9.97
N GLY A 840 71.42 32.14 -9.44
CA GLY A 840 71.24 30.76 -9.90
C GLY A 840 70.80 30.63 -11.36
N LYS A 841 70.09 31.63 -11.92
CA LYS A 841 69.66 31.54 -13.31
C LYS A 841 70.82 31.75 -14.27
N GLU A 842 71.70 32.69 -13.96
CA GLU A 842 72.95 32.88 -14.68
C GLU A 842 73.87 31.67 -14.54
N ALA A 843 73.92 31.08 -13.33
CA ALA A 843 74.67 29.85 -13.08
C ALA A 843 74.23 28.70 -13.98
N LEU A 844 72.92 28.47 -14.16
CA LEU A 844 72.40 27.46 -15.10
C LEU A 844 72.83 27.73 -16.56
N VAL A 845 72.76 28.99 -16.99
CA VAL A 845 73.21 29.38 -18.35
C VAL A 845 74.71 29.15 -18.52
N LEU A 846 75.51 29.32 -17.47
CA LEU A 846 76.94 29.06 -17.48
C LEU A 846 77.27 27.57 -17.43
N LEU A 847 76.46 26.75 -16.75
CA LEU A 847 76.57 25.28 -16.74
C LEU A 847 76.25 24.65 -18.10
N GLU A 848 75.37 25.27 -18.89
CA GLU A 848 75.13 24.84 -20.28
C GLU A 848 76.34 25.10 -21.18
N LYS A 849 77.17 26.09 -20.87
CA LYS A 849 78.26 26.57 -21.74
C LYS A 849 79.64 26.11 -21.33
N ASN A 850 79.85 25.79 -20.05
CA ASN A 850 81.15 25.49 -19.48
C ASN A 850 81.11 24.16 -18.71
N HIS A 851 82.23 23.45 -18.70
CA HIS A 851 82.41 22.31 -17.81
C HIS A 851 82.78 22.81 -16.42
N VAL A 852 82.04 22.38 -15.40
CA VAL A 852 82.20 22.82 -14.01
C VAL A 852 82.39 21.59 -13.12
N ASP A 853 83.45 21.57 -12.32
CA ASP A 853 83.79 20.46 -11.42
C ASP A 853 83.20 20.64 -10.01
N LEU A 854 82.89 21.87 -9.60
CA LEU A 854 82.31 22.19 -8.29
C LEU A 854 81.48 23.47 -8.37
N ILE A 855 80.29 23.45 -7.77
CA ILE A 855 79.46 24.65 -7.62
C ILE A 855 79.47 25.07 -6.15
N VAL A 856 79.82 26.33 -5.90
CA VAL A 856 79.74 26.99 -4.59
C VAL A 856 78.74 28.13 -4.71
N SER A 857 77.63 28.06 -3.97
CA SER A 857 76.52 29.01 -4.10
C SER A 857 76.10 29.56 -2.75
N ASP A 858 75.83 30.86 -2.68
CA ASP A 858 75.04 31.41 -1.57
C ASP A 858 73.61 30.84 -1.65
N ILE A 859 72.97 30.69 -0.49
CA ILE A 859 71.59 30.25 -0.36
C ILE A 859 70.64 31.35 -0.84
N MET A 860 70.97 32.62 -0.56
CA MET A 860 70.06 33.76 -0.77
C MET A 860 70.55 34.64 -1.91
N MET A 861 69.97 34.46 -3.10
CA MET A 861 70.34 35.24 -4.29
C MET A 861 69.08 35.65 -5.08
N PRO A 862 69.10 36.79 -5.81
CA PRO A 862 67.97 37.25 -6.60
C PRO A 862 67.71 36.32 -7.80
N LEU A 863 66.51 36.39 -8.38
CA LEU A 863 66.05 35.61 -9.54
C LEU A 863 65.92 34.09 -9.34
N MET A 864 66.94 33.43 -8.82
CA MET A 864 66.94 32.01 -8.45
C MET A 864 67.89 31.82 -7.27
N ASN A 865 67.33 31.38 -6.15
CA ASN A 865 68.07 31.18 -4.91
C ASN A 865 68.91 29.88 -4.95
N GLY A 866 69.83 29.71 -4.01
CA GLY A 866 70.74 28.56 -3.99
C GLY A 866 70.04 27.20 -3.83
N TYR A 867 68.89 27.14 -3.14
CA TYR A 867 68.11 25.91 -3.03
C TYR A 867 67.47 25.53 -4.36
N GLU A 868 66.85 26.48 -5.06
CA GLU A 868 66.28 26.27 -6.38
C GLU A 868 67.37 25.90 -7.41
N LEU A 869 68.54 26.54 -7.34
CA LEU A 869 69.68 26.17 -8.18
C LEU A 869 70.15 24.73 -7.90
N CYS A 870 70.35 24.39 -6.63
CA CYS A 870 70.79 23.05 -6.23
C CYS A 870 69.76 21.98 -6.63
N GLU A 871 68.47 22.24 -6.44
CA GLU A 871 67.40 21.34 -6.86
C GLU A 871 67.39 21.15 -8.39
N ASN A 872 67.52 22.23 -9.17
CA ASN A 872 67.60 22.14 -10.63
C ASN A 872 68.85 21.35 -11.08
N VAL A 873 70.02 21.64 -10.49
CA VAL A 873 71.27 20.94 -10.81
C VAL A 873 71.20 19.46 -10.43
N LYS A 874 70.61 19.13 -9.27
CA LYS A 874 70.54 17.74 -8.79
C LYS A 874 69.45 16.92 -9.47
N ASN A 875 68.40 17.55 -9.99
CA ASN A 875 67.37 16.88 -10.77
C ASN A 875 67.71 16.77 -12.26
N ASP A 876 68.66 17.54 -12.77
CA ASP A 876 69.16 17.38 -14.13
C ASP A 876 70.26 16.32 -14.21
N ILE A 877 70.00 15.23 -14.94
CA ILE A 877 70.95 14.14 -15.15
C ILE A 877 72.31 14.64 -15.65
N GLN A 878 72.34 15.72 -16.45
CA GLN A 878 73.58 16.27 -16.99
C GLN A 878 74.49 16.87 -15.92
N TYR A 879 73.94 17.45 -14.85
CA TYR A 879 74.69 18.21 -13.84
C TYR A 879 74.65 17.58 -12.44
N SER A 880 73.76 16.61 -12.21
CA SER A 880 73.49 15.99 -10.91
C SER A 880 74.72 15.42 -10.21
N HIS A 881 75.69 14.95 -10.99
CA HIS A 881 76.96 14.41 -10.51
C HIS A 881 77.93 15.48 -9.97
N ILE A 882 77.76 16.75 -10.34
CA ILE A 882 78.64 17.85 -9.92
C ILE A 882 78.44 18.11 -8.42
N PRO A 883 79.49 18.05 -7.59
CA PRO A 883 79.43 18.44 -6.19
C PRO A 883 78.91 19.87 -6.00
N PHE A 884 78.04 20.05 -5.01
CA PHE A 884 77.37 21.34 -4.76
C PHE A 884 77.55 21.72 -3.29
N ILE A 885 78.08 22.92 -3.05
CA ILE A 885 78.27 23.50 -1.72
C ILE A 885 77.37 24.72 -1.60
N LEU A 886 76.51 24.71 -0.57
CA LEU A 886 75.72 25.87 -0.17
C LEU A 886 76.44 26.56 0.99
N LEU A 887 76.71 27.86 0.83
CA LEU A 887 77.37 28.71 1.84
C LEU A 887 76.40 29.26 2.89
#